data_AF-A0A2V8PUT9-F1
#
_entry.id   AF-A0A2V8PUT9-F1
#
_cell.length_a   1.000
_cell.length_b   1.000
_cell.length_c   1.000
_cell.angle_alpha   90.00
_cell.angle_beta   90.00
_cell.angle_gamma   90.00
#
_symmetry.space_group_name_H-M   'P 1'
#
loop_
_entity.id
_entity.type
_entity.pdbx_description
1 polymer ?
#
loop_
_entity_poly.entity_id
_entity_poly.type
_entity_poly.pdbx_seq_one_letter_code
_entity_poly.pdbx_strand_id
1 'polypeptide(L)'
;MFDGAIAQNAAGKFNGLIAFVSNRNGPPGEIYVMNPDGSGQRNITNSPASETRPAFSPDGKKIAFIRDFQGIFVMNPDGSGQRQILDGPPMGFGSITSFPDWSPDGKKIAFNGTVKSSSDGADVYVINADGTGLTRLTTDPADDSSPAWSPDGTKIAFSSIRNRVPNEVNYEIYVMNADGSNQTRITNNTKFDSGPAWSPDGRRIAFTSRRDDNFEVYVMNADGSNQTRLTKNPEQDSDPKWSADGTKIVFLSSRDGRFGEIYTMNPDGSGLVNLTNTEGVFEMDPSWQRLSEPFVPMPSPTPATTPTPSPTPSPSPFWVPLKLSSSQVILDVLTCGGRTFITVKVAVGLCDRVVDWGQVEKSGNDFAADIKAETLPGALCGPVAFRKEHVYDLGVLAPGTYSFTVTSRGLLVNTKQFSIGGQTTANAIDDPSVFVFQHYQDFLGRNPDDDGFSFWTRNMTQGCGTDAACLERKRVDTSAAFFLSLEFQKTGFLVYRMYQASFGRMPRREEFFTDLRALSVVINQPGWEKELADKTDAFVVDWVNRPDFRLGFDQLSDVQFVDRLLQNTGINLSTSARDALIADLAAGRQSRAVVLQTVVDDADFVRKEFNPAFVLSEYFGYLQRNPDEGLDTDMSGYNFWLNKLNQFGGDYVRAEMVKAFLSSSEYRARFCSQ
;
A
#
# COMPACT_ATOMS: atom_id res chain seq x y z
N MET A 1 -14.86 29.89 2.16
CA MET A 1 -16.32 29.99 2.37
C MET A 1 -16.95 28.86 1.58
N PHE A 2 -17.57 27.91 2.26
CA PHE A 2 -18.31 26.81 1.67
C PHE A 2 -19.81 27.15 1.72
N ASP A 3 -20.43 27.14 0.55
CA ASP A 3 -21.86 26.95 0.26
C ASP A 3 -21.83 26.29 -1.13
N GLY A 4 -22.43 25.16 -1.48
CA GLY A 4 -23.54 24.41 -0.91
C GLY A 4 -24.44 24.01 -2.09
N ALA A 5 -24.33 22.77 -2.57
CA ALA A 5 -25.38 22.05 -3.32
C ALA A 5 -24.94 20.60 -3.61
N ILE A 6 -25.25 19.68 -2.70
CA ILE A 6 -25.24 18.23 -2.94
C ILE A 6 -26.66 17.88 -3.43
N ALA A 7 -26.78 17.30 -4.62
CA ALA A 7 -28.06 17.06 -5.29
C ALA A 7 -28.99 16.13 -4.46
N GLN A 8 -30.26 16.50 -4.37
CA GLN A 8 -31.31 15.78 -3.61
C GLN A 8 -32.09 14.81 -4.51
N ASN A 9 -32.54 13.67 -3.98
CA ASN A 9 -33.59 12.87 -4.61
C ASN A 9 -34.99 13.28 -4.10
N ALA A 10 -36.03 12.84 -4.80
CA ALA A 10 -37.43 13.25 -4.60
C ALA A 10 -38.05 12.91 -3.23
N ALA A 11 -37.31 12.22 -2.33
CA ALA A 11 -37.77 11.84 -1.00
C ALA A 11 -37.00 12.52 0.16
N GLY A 12 -36.04 13.42 -0.14
CA GLY A 12 -35.32 14.18 0.89
C GLY A 12 -34.40 13.35 1.79
N LYS A 13 -34.08 12.10 1.42
CA LYS A 13 -33.08 11.28 2.11
C LYS A 13 -31.82 11.17 1.26
N PHE A 14 -30.70 11.61 1.82
CA PHE A 14 -29.36 11.43 1.25
C PHE A 14 -29.12 9.93 1.02
N ASN A 15 -28.61 9.52 -0.15
CA ASN A 15 -28.26 8.12 -0.44
C ASN A 15 -26.74 7.85 -0.36
N GLY A 16 -26.01 8.70 0.36
CA GLY A 16 -24.58 8.53 0.63
C GLY A 16 -23.67 8.64 -0.61
N LEU A 17 -22.37 8.48 -0.45
CA LEU A 17 -21.38 8.41 -1.52
C LEU A 17 -21.16 6.96 -1.99
N ILE A 18 -20.64 6.78 -3.20
CA ILE A 18 -20.09 5.51 -3.67
C ILE A 18 -18.57 5.68 -3.74
N ALA A 19 -17.83 4.81 -3.07
CA ALA A 19 -16.38 4.68 -3.18
C ALA A 19 -16.06 3.57 -4.18
N PHE A 20 -15.01 3.75 -4.96
CA PHE A 20 -14.57 2.78 -5.96
C PHE A 20 -13.08 3.01 -6.22
N VAL A 21 -12.43 2.05 -6.85
CA VAL A 21 -11.03 2.16 -7.27
C VAL A 21 -10.99 2.54 -8.74
N SER A 22 -10.15 3.50 -9.10
CA SER A 22 -9.93 3.91 -10.48
C SER A 22 -8.45 4.06 -10.78
N ASN A 23 -8.02 3.63 -11.96
CA ASN A 23 -6.67 3.90 -12.48
C ASN A 23 -6.64 5.06 -13.49
N ARG A 24 -7.68 5.92 -13.51
CA ARG A 24 -7.79 7.02 -14.48
C ARG A 24 -6.67 8.07 -14.38
N ASN A 25 -5.93 8.11 -13.27
CA ASN A 25 -4.72 8.93 -13.09
C ASN A 25 -3.43 8.16 -13.37
N GLY A 26 -3.52 6.94 -13.94
CA GLY A 26 -2.41 6.00 -14.06
C GLY A 26 -2.47 4.89 -13.00
N PRO A 27 -1.71 3.80 -13.18
CA PRO A 27 -1.51 2.79 -12.16
C PRO A 27 -0.49 3.24 -11.09
N PRO A 28 -0.58 2.72 -9.85
CA PRO A 28 -1.58 1.76 -9.38
C PRO A 28 -2.96 2.41 -9.15
N GLY A 29 -4.01 1.60 -8.95
CA GLY A 29 -5.37 2.12 -8.72
C GLY A 29 -5.48 2.91 -7.43
N GLU A 30 -6.21 4.03 -7.48
CA GLU A 30 -6.47 4.93 -6.34
C GLU A 30 -7.96 4.89 -5.95
N ILE A 31 -8.30 5.36 -4.75
CA ILE A 31 -9.68 5.35 -4.25
C ILE A 31 -10.38 6.66 -4.61
N TYR A 32 -11.47 6.54 -5.33
CA TYR A 32 -12.37 7.61 -5.72
C TYR A 32 -13.67 7.56 -4.94
N VAL A 33 -14.35 8.69 -4.87
CA VAL A 33 -15.75 8.79 -4.43
C VAL A 33 -16.59 9.57 -5.41
N MET A 34 -17.87 9.23 -5.49
CA MET A 34 -18.88 9.92 -6.30
C MET A 34 -20.24 9.95 -5.62
N ASN A 35 -21.12 10.80 -6.12
CA ASN A 35 -22.53 10.79 -5.77
C ASN A 35 -23.22 9.57 -6.42
N PRO A 36 -24.38 9.11 -5.88
CA PRO A 36 -25.12 7.97 -6.42
C PRO A 36 -25.64 8.12 -7.86
N ASP A 37 -25.67 9.35 -8.37
CA ASP A 37 -26.03 9.68 -9.75
C ASP A 37 -24.80 9.71 -10.69
N GLY A 38 -23.61 9.35 -10.19
CA GLY A 38 -22.35 9.36 -10.93
C GLY A 38 -21.67 10.73 -10.99
N SER A 39 -22.30 11.79 -10.47
CA SER A 39 -21.69 13.13 -10.43
C SER A 39 -20.65 13.26 -9.32
N GLY A 40 -19.78 14.28 -9.42
CA GLY A 40 -18.84 14.61 -8.34
C GLY A 40 -17.76 13.57 -8.08
N GLN A 41 -17.43 12.75 -9.10
CA GLN A 41 -16.31 11.82 -9.09
C GLN A 41 -15.00 12.58 -8.77
N ARG A 42 -14.32 12.15 -7.71
CA ARG A 42 -13.04 12.74 -7.28
C ARG A 42 -12.16 11.71 -6.60
N ASN A 43 -10.86 11.83 -6.83
CA ASN A 43 -9.85 11.06 -6.12
C ASN A 43 -9.78 11.53 -4.65
N ILE A 44 -9.69 10.60 -3.71
CA ILE A 44 -9.52 10.90 -2.28
C ILE A 44 -8.26 10.28 -1.69
N THR A 45 -7.46 9.61 -2.49
CA THR A 45 -6.14 9.15 -2.07
C THR A 45 -5.07 9.65 -3.03
N ASN A 46 -3.80 9.56 -2.62
CA ASN A 46 -2.65 9.97 -3.42
C ASN A 46 -1.45 9.20 -2.87
N SER A 47 -1.35 7.93 -3.24
CA SER A 47 -0.33 7.01 -2.74
C SER A 47 0.34 6.30 -3.91
N PRO A 48 1.67 6.10 -3.88
CA PRO A 48 2.35 5.24 -4.85
C PRO A 48 2.03 3.75 -4.62
N ALA A 49 1.33 3.42 -3.53
CA ALA A 49 0.87 2.08 -3.20
C ALA A 49 -0.44 1.75 -3.90
N SER A 50 -0.68 0.47 -4.19
CA SER A 50 -1.98 0.02 -4.71
C SER A 50 -3.04 0.06 -3.62
N GLU A 51 -4.10 0.83 -3.84
CA GLU A 51 -5.17 1.01 -2.86
C GLU A 51 -6.47 0.43 -3.40
N THR A 52 -6.97 -0.58 -2.71
CA THR A 52 -8.08 -1.39 -3.22
C THR A 52 -9.14 -1.63 -2.16
N ARG A 53 -10.32 -2.09 -2.60
CA ARG A 53 -11.41 -2.58 -1.75
C ARG A 53 -11.84 -1.59 -0.67
N PRO A 54 -12.23 -0.36 -1.03
CA PRO A 54 -12.81 0.57 -0.09
C PRO A 54 -14.09 0.00 0.51
N ALA A 55 -14.30 0.23 1.81
CA ALA A 55 -15.49 -0.19 2.53
C ALA A 55 -15.93 0.89 3.51
N PHE A 56 -17.07 1.52 3.25
CA PHE A 56 -17.63 2.51 4.16
C PHE A 56 -18.01 1.90 5.52
N SER A 57 -17.74 2.64 6.59
CA SER A 57 -18.31 2.36 7.90
C SER A 57 -19.83 2.55 7.88
N PRO A 58 -20.58 1.93 8.81
CA PRO A 58 -22.05 1.99 8.81
C PRO A 58 -22.61 3.41 8.99
N ASP A 59 -21.89 4.25 9.73
CA ASP A 59 -22.21 5.67 9.93
C ASP A 59 -21.71 6.58 8.78
N GLY A 60 -21.05 5.98 7.79
CA GLY A 60 -20.49 6.66 6.63
C GLY A 60 -19.31 7.58 6.92
N LYS A 61 -18.78 7.63 8.15
CA LYS A 61 -17.72 8.57 8.56
C LYS A 61 -16.32 8.07 8.30
N LYS A 62 -16.15 6.79 7.93
CA LYS A 62 -14.86 6.17 7.66
C LYS A 62 -14.93 5.29 6.42
N ILE A 63 -13.77 5.06 5.80
CA ILE A 63 -13.55 4.08 4.74
C ILE A 63 -12.40 3.19 5.21
N ALA A 64 -12.64 1.88 5.32
CA ALA A 64 -11.58 0.89 5.42
C ALA A 64 -11.09 0.54 4.01
N PHE A 65 -9.80 0.31 3.82
CA PHE A 65 -9.23 -0.05 2.53
C PHE A 65 -7.94 -0.85 2.69
N ILE A 66 -7.52 -1.50 1.61
CA ILE A 66 -6.28 -2.27 1.56
C ILE A 66 -5.21 -1.45 0.87
N ARG A 67 -3.98 -1.47 1.40
CA ARG A 67 -2.80 -0.88 0.76
C ARG A 67 -1.74 -1.96 0.53
N ASP A 68 -1.25 -2.05 -0.71
CA ASP A 68 -0.23 -3.01 -1.19
C ASP A 68 -0.51 -4.49 -0.88
N PHE A 69 -1.77 -4.85 -0.63
CA PHE A 69 -2.16 -6.20 -0.18
C PHE A 69 -1.49 -6.64 1.13
N GLN A 70 -0.96 -5.71 1.93
CA GLN A 70 -0.20 -6.02 3.14
C GLN A 70 -0.81 -5.46 4.42
N GLY A 71 -1.75 -4.53 4.34
CA GLY A 71 -2.38 -3.93 5.52
C GLY A 71 -3.81 -3.46 5.29
N ILE A 72 -4.55 -3.36 6.39
CA ILE A 72 -5.86 -2.70 6.42
C ILE A 72 -5.66 -1.31 7.01
N PHE A 73 -6.14 -0.32 6.28
CA PHE A 73 -6.12 1.09 6.65
C PHE A 73 -7.55 1.60 6.81
N VAL A 74 -7.71 2.66 7.60
CA VAL A 74 -8.96 3.39 7.75
C VAL A 74 -8.69 4.88 7.52
N MET A 75 -9.58 5.56 6.81
CA MET A 75 -9.53 7.00 6.54
C MET A 75 -10.92 7.66 6.64
N ASN A 76 -10.95 8.99 6.64
CA ASN A 76 -12.19 9.75 6.46
C ASN A 76 -12.61 9.74 4.96
N PRO A 77 -13.90 9.94 4.62
CA PRO A 77 -14.39 10.01 3.24
C PRO A 77 -13.82 11.15 2.38
N ASP A 78 -13.11 12.11 2.98
CA ASP A 78 -12.38 13.16 2.30
C ASP A 78 -10.90 12.80 2.05
N GLY A 79 -10.48 11.58 2.39
CA GLY A 79 -9.11 11.10 2.26
C GLY A 79 -8.21 11.36 3.47
N SER A 80 -8.64 12.19 4.41
CA SER A 80 -7.84 12.58 5.58
C SER A 80 -7.82 11.52 6.68
N GLY A 81 -6.91 11.66 7.65
CA GLY A 81 -6.90 10.82 8.85
C GLY A 81 -6.63 9.34 8.58
N GLN A 82 -5.83 9.05 7.54
CA GLN A 82 -5.44 7.70 7.19
C GLN A 82 -4.61 7.07 8.31
N ARG A 83 -5.00 5.87 8.74
CA ARG A 83 -4.34 5.13 9.81
C ARG A 83 -4.35 3.64 9.49
N GLN A 84 -3.20 2.99 9.63
CA GLN A 84 -3.12 1.54 9.58
C GLN A 84 -3.73 0.94 10.84
N ILE A 85 -4.60 -0.06 10.68
CA ILE A 85 -5.23 -0.80 11.79
C ILE A 85 -4.77 -2.27 11.83
N LEU A 86 -4.26 -2.79 10.71
CA LEU A 86 -3.64 -4.10 10.64
C LEU A 86 -2.39 -4.04 9.77
N ASP A 87 -1.29 -4.53 10.31
CA ASP A 87 -0.05 -4.77 9.58
C ASP A 87 0.13 -6.28 9.40
N GLY A 88 -0.09 -6.77 8.18
CA GLY A 88 -0.18 -8.18 7.84
C GLY A 88 1.11 -8.96 8.13
N PRO A 89 2.26 -8.57 7.55
CA PRO A 89 3.50 -9.32 7.70
C PRO A 89 3.96 -9.52 9.15
N PRO A 90 3.92 -8.52 10.05
CA PRO A 90 4.28 -8.72 11.46
C PRO A 90 3.26 -9.58 12.25
N MET A 91 2.01 -9.61 11.80
CA MET A 91 0.95 -10.43 12.40
C MET A 91 0.91 -11.87 11.83
N GLY A 92 1.91 -12.23 11.02
CA GLY A 92 2.08 -13.57 10.48
C GLY A 92 1.33 -13.81 9.16
N PHE A 93 0.71 -12.80 8.56
CA PHE A 93 0.09 -12.93 7.24
C PHE A 93 1.15 -12.87 6.12
N GLY A 94 1.06 -13.80 5.17
CA GLY A 94 1.88 -13.79 3.96
C GLY A 94 1.35 -12.83 2.90
N SER A 95 0.03 -12.64 2.88
CA SER A 95 -0.69 -11.66 2.07
C SER A 95 -2.07 -11.41 2.70
N ILE A 96 -2.54 -10.15 2.68
CA ILE A 96 -3.94 -9.80 2.99
C ILE A 96 -4.65 -9.63 1.65
N THR A 97 -5.30 -10.70 1.23
CA THR A 97 -6.06 -10.78 -0.01
C THR A 97 -7.55 -10.69 0.31
N SER A 98 -8.09 -9.49 0.54
CA SER A 98 -9.48 -9.08 0.17
C SER A 98 -10.52 -8.70 1.27
N PHE A 99 -11.36 -7.76 0.84
CA PHE A 99 -12.67 -7.25 1.31
C PHE A 99 -12.84 -6.97 2.80
N PRO A 100 -12.31 -5.84 3.31
CA PRO A 100 -12.75 -5.35 4.61
C PRO A 100 -14.26 -5.06 4.56
N ASP A 101 -15.02 -5.52 5.55
CA ASP A 101 -16.43 -5.15 5.73
C ASP A 101 -16.71 -4.84 7.19
N TRP A 102 -17.35 -3.70 7.43
CA TRP A 102 -17.60 -3.21 8.78
C TRP A 102 -18.77 -3.93 9.43
N SER A 103 -18.63 -4.26 10.72
CA SER A 103 -19.78 -4.63 11.54
C SER A 103 -20.78 -3.46 11.59
N PRO A 104 -22.10 -3.72 11.68
CA PRO A 104 -23.13 -2.65 11.62
C PRO A 104 -23.05 -1.61 12.73
N ASP A 105 -22.40 -1.94 13.86
CA ASP A 105 -22.12 -1.02 14.96
C ASP A 105 -20.82 -0.21 14.78
N GLY A 106 -20.08 -0.45 13.69
CA GLY A 106 -18.84 0.23 13.34
C GLY A 106 -17.64 -0.14 14.21
N LYS A 107 -17.75 -1.17 15.07
CA LYS A 107 -16.69 -1.51 16.04
C LYS A 107 -15.69 -2.53 15.53
N LYS A 108 -16.04 -3.30 14.52
CA LYS A 108 -15.23 -4.40 14.00
C LYS A 108 -15.18 -4.37 12.48
N ILE A 109 -14.15 -4.98 11.92
CA ILE A 109 -13.96 -5.17 10.49
C ILE A 109 -13.68 -6.66 10.27
N ALA A 110 -14.52 -7.29 9.45
CA ALA A 110 -14.22 -8.62 8.91
C ALA A 110 -13.37 -8.48 7.65
N PHE A 111 -12.46 -9.40 7.43
CA PHE A 111 -11.61 -9.47 6.23
C PHE A 111 -11.13 -10.91 6.05
N ASN A 112 -10.50 -11.23 4.93
CA ASN A 112 -9.83 -12.51 4.77
C ASN A 112 -8.31 -12.36 4.55
N GLY A 113 -7.53 -13.35 4.98
CA GLY A 113 -6.07 -13.31 4.91
C GLY A 113 -5.42 -14.68 5.02
N THR A 114 -4.20 -14.81 4.50
CA THR A 114 -3.44 -16.08 4.50
C THR A 114 -2.25 -15.99 5.45
N VAL A 115 -2.09 -16.97 6.33
CA VAL A 115 -0.95 -17.03 7.26
C VAL A 115 0.31 -17.51 6.51
N LYS A 116 1.42 -16.80 6.67
CA LYS A 116 2.69 -16.99 5.92
C LYS A 116 3.30 -18.39 6.06
N SER A 117 2.97 -19.11 7.13
CA SER A 117 3.52 -20.44 7.45
C SER A 117 2.53 -21.59 7.24
N SER A 118 1.32 -21.34 6.73
CA SER A 118 0.33 -22.38 6.49
C SER A 118 0.31 -22.83 5.03
N SER A 119 0.12 -24.13 4.81
CA SER A 119 -0.30 -24.69 3.52
C SER A 119 -1.80 -24.50 3.25
N ASP A 120 -2.52 -23.89 4.20
CA ASP A 120 -3.95 -23.65 4.19
C ASP A 120 -4.29 -22.41 3.33
N GLY A 121 -5.50 -22.39 2.77
CA GLY A 121 -6.07 -21.23 2.06
C GLY A 121 -6.27 -20.02 2.97
N ALA A 122 -6.83 -18.92 2.44
CA ALA A 122 -7.17 -17.78 3.28
C ALA A 122 -8.33 -18.14 4.22
N ASP A 123 -8.36 -17.51 5.39
CA ASP A 123 -9.46 -17.62 6.34
C ASP A 123 -10.14 -16.28 6.54
N VAL A 124 -11.35 -16.31 7.08
CA VAL A 124 -12.04 -15.11 7.55
C VAL A 124 -11.55 -14.75 8.95
N TYR A 125 -11.19 -13.49 9.12
CA TYR A 125 -10.77 -12.88 10.37
C TYR A 125 -11.67 -11.69 10.72
N VAL A 126 -11.66 -11.33 12.00
CA VAL A 126 -12.27 -10.10 12.50
C VAL A 126 -11.26 -9.37 13.39
N ILE A 127 -11.17 -8.06 13.22
CA ILE A 127 -10.37 -7.15 14.04
C ILE A 127 -11.26 -6.02 14.56
N ASN A 128 -10.96 -5.46 15.72
CA ASN A 128 -11.60 -4.23 16.17
C ASN A 128 -11.16 -3.07 15.27
N ALA A 129 -12.02 -2.08 15.08
CA ALA A 129 -11.73 -0.90 14.25
C ALA A 129 -10.55 -0.06 14.79
N ASP A 130 -10.14 -0.26 16.03
CA ASP A 130 -8.94 0.33 16.63
C ASP A 130 -7.65 -0.48 16.36
N GLY A 131 -7.74 -1.64 15.70
CA GLY A 131 -6.62 -2.53 15.39
C GLY A 131 -6.34 -3.60 16.44
N THR A 132 -7.15 -3.69 17.50
CA THR A 132 -6.99 -4.73 18.54
C THR A 132 -7.89 -5.95 18.29
N GLY A 133 -7.73 -7.00 19.10
CA GLY A 133 -8.70 -8.10 19.14
C GLY A 133 -8.81 -8.96 17.88
N LEU A 134 -7.72 -9.06 17.10
CA LEU A 134 -7.66 -9.92 15.92
C LEU A 134 -8.05 -11.36 16.29
N THR A 135 -9.07 -11.88 15.63
CA THR A 135 -9.65 -13.20 15.85
C THR A 135 -9.84 -13.91 14.50
N ARG A 136 -9.37 -15.15 14.37
CA ARG A 136 -9.63 -16.02 13.23
C ARG A 136 -10.99 -16.71 13.41
N LEU A 137 -11.90 -16.59 12.44
CA LEU A 137 -13.26 -17.15 12.50
C LEU A 137 -13.41 -18.48 11.75
N THR A 138 -12.62 -18.69 10.69
CA THR A 138 -12.60 -19.96 9.96
C THR A 138 -11.23 -20.61 10.02
N THR A 139 -11.18 -21.94 9.93
CA THR A 139 -9.94 -22.73 10.04
C THR A 139 -9.91 -23.89 9.06
N ASP A 140 -10.72 -23.84 8.01
CA ASP A 140 -10.73 -24.89 7.00
C ASP A 140 -9.48 -24.75 6.12
N PRO A 141 -8.80 -25.83 5.70
CA PRO A 141 -7.66 -25.72 4.80
C PRO A 141 -8.01 -25.12 3.42
N ALA A 142 -9.30 -25.10 3.06
CA ALA A 142 -9.79 -24.44 1.85
C ALA A 142 -9.87 -22.92 2.00
N ASP A 143 -9.78 -22.23 0.87
CA ASP A 143 -9.89 -20.77 0.80
C ASP A 143 -11.30 -20.30 1.19
N ASP A 144 -11.37 -19.42 2.18
CA ASP A 144 -12.54 -18.68 2.65
C ASP A 144 -12.30 -17.16 2.45
N SER A 145 -13.17 -16.49 1.70
CA SER A 145 -12.95 -15.10 1.28
C SER A 145 -14.22 -14.25 1.20
N SER A 146 -14.05 -12.94 0.99
CA SER A 146 -15.15 -11.99 0.76
C SER A 146 -16.22 -11.97 1.87
N PRO A 147 -15.84 -11.74 3.15
CA PRO A 147 -16.82 -11.70 4.23
C PRO A 147 -17.74 -10.48 4.12
N ALA A 148 -19.01 -10.65 4.51
CA ALA A 148 -20.01 -9.60 4.55
C ALA A 148 -20.90 -9.73 5.79
N TRP A 149 -20.92 -8.71 6.64
CA TRP A 149 -21.76 -8.62 7.82
C TRP A 149 -23.22 -8.43 7.44
N SER A 150 -24.07 -9.22 8.09
CA SER A 150 -25.50 -8.98 8.15
C SER A 150 -25.80 -7.64 8.85
N PRO A 151 -26.86 -6.91 8.46
CA PRO A 151 -27.18 -5.59 9.04
C PRO A 151 -27.50 -5.60 10.53
N ASP A 152 -27.92 -6.76 11.07
CA ASP A 152 -28.18 -6.92 12.50
C ASP A 152 -26.94 -7.30 13.31
N GLY A 153 -25.81 -7.58 12.65
CA GLY A 153 -24.55 -7.91 13.28
C GLY A 153 -24.50 -9.34 13.84
N THR A 154 -25.47 -10.19 13.54
CA THR A 154 -25.54 -11.55 14.10
C THR A 154 -24.86 -12.59 13.23
N LYS A 155 -24.71 -12.31 11.93
CA LYS A 155 -24.18 -13.24 10.92
C LYS A 155 -23.15 -12.60 9.99
N ILE A 156 -22.31 -13.46 9.42
CA ILE A 156 -21.37 -13.13 8.35
C ILE A 156 -21.61 -14.11 7.20
N ALA A 157 -21.82 -13.58 5.99
CA ALA A 157 -21.78 -14.36 4.75
C ALA A 157 -20.37 -14.33 4.17
N PHE A 158 -19.90 -15.40 3.54
CA PHE A 158 -18.57 -15.49 2.94
C PHE A 158 -18.54 -16.51 1.81
N SER A 159 -17.52 -16.46 0.97
CA SER A 159 -17.30 -17.38 -0.15
C SER A 159 -16.32 -18.47 0.29
N SER A 160 -16.54 -19.73 -0.07
CA SER A 160 -15.63 -20.84 0.30
C SER A 160 -15.53 -21.91 -0.77
N ILE A 161 -14.32 -22.47 -0.93
CA ILE A 161 -14.06 -23.64 -1.81
C ILE A 161 -14.00 -24.97 -1.04
N ARG A 162 -14.41 -25.01 0.24
CA ARG A 162 -14.30 -26.22 1.08
C ARG A 162 -15.04 -27.44 0.54
N ASN A 163 -16.04 -27.23 -0.31
CA ASN A 163 -16.78 -28.30 -0.99
C ASN A 163 -16.44 -28.41 -2.49
N ARG A 164 -15.20 -28.05 -2.88
CA ARG A 164 -14.73 -28.15 -4.27
C ARG A 164 -14.86 -29.58 -4.82
N VAL A 165 -15.19 -29.67 -6.09
CA VAL A 165 -15.08 -30.90 -6.88
C VAL A 165 -13.62 -31.00 -7.37
N PRO A 166 -13.00 -32.19 -7.41
CA PRO A 166 -11.65 -32.33 -7.97
C PRO A 166 -11.57 -31.75 -9.39
N ASN A 167 -10.52 -30.96 -9.65
CA ASN A 167 -10.24 -30.28 -10.92
C ASN A 167 -11.14 -29.08 -11.30
N GLU A 168 -12.00 -28.60 -10.39
CA GLU A 168 -12.79 -27.39 -10.58
C GLU A 168 -12.75 -26.49 -9.34
N VAL A 169 -12.35 -25.23 -9.50
CA VAL A 169 -12.46 -24.22 -8.43
C VAL A 169 -13.90 -23.75 -8.39
N ASN A 170 -14.66 -24.28 -7.44
CA ASN A 170 -16.07 -23.93 -7.23
C ASN A 170 -16.25 -23.22 -5.88
N TYR A 171 -16.29 -21.89 -5.91
CA TYR A 171 -16.67 -21.09 -4.74
C TYR A 171 -18.17 -21.17 -4.52
N GLU A 172 -18.56 -21.21 -3.26
CA GLU A 172 -19.95 -21.23 -2.83
C GLU A 172 -20.14 -20.27 -1.66
N ILE A 173 -21.34 -19.73 -1.51
CA ILE A 173 -21.69 -18.83 -0.42
C ILE A 173 -22.06 -19.63 0.82
N TYR A 174 -21.45 -19.26 1.94
CA TYR A 174 -21.72 -19.75 3.28
C TYR A 174 -22.21 -18.61 4.15
N VAL A 175 -22.93 -18.97 5.19
CA VAL A 175 -23.31 -18.08 6.29
C VAL A 175 -22.90 -18.71 7.60
N MET A 176 -22.33 -17.91 8.49
CA MET A 176 -22.00 -18.28 9.85
C MET A 176 -22.52 -17.23 10.84
N ASN A 177 -22.56 -17.58 12.11
CA ASN A 177 -22.72 -16.59 13.17
C ASN A 177 -21.49 -15.68 13.23
N ALA A 178 -21.66 -14.47 13.76
CA ALA A 178 -20.59 -13.47 13.90
C ALA A 178 -19.38 -13.92 14.76
N ASP A 179 -19.55 -14.99 15.55
CA ASP A 179 -18.50 -15.62 16.35
C ASP A 179 -17.76 -16.77 15.63
N GLY A 180 -18.12 -17.05 14.36
CA GLY A 180 -17.54 -18.12 13.54
C GLY A 180 -18.29 -19.46 13.62
N SER A 181 -19.29 -19.59 14.52
CA SER A 181 -20.06 -20.84 14.68
C SER A 181 -21.14 -21.02 13.61
N ASN A 182 -21.69 -22.24 13.50
CA ASN A 182 -22.83 -22.57 12.63
C ASN A 182 -22.63 -22.25 11.14
N GLN A 183 -21.45 -22.55 10.61
CA GLN A 183 -21.12 -22.34 9.20
C GLN A 183 -21.99 -23.26 8.31
N THR A 184 -22.81 -22.66 7.45
CA THR A 184 -23.80 -23.34 6.62
C THR A 184 -23.67 -22.89 5.17
N ARG A 185 -23.58 -23.85 4.24
CA ARG A 185 -23.57 -23.58 2.79
C ARG A 185 -24.99 -23.20 2.33
N ILE A 186 -25.13 -22.07 1.63
CA ILE A 186 -26.44 -21.56 1.17
C ILE A 186 -26.58 -21.46 -0.36
N THR A 187 -25.49 -21.64 -1.10
CA THR A 187 -25.53 -21.93 -2.55
C THR A 187 -24.96 -23.31 -2.83
N ASN A 188 -25.49 -24.00 -3.83
CA ASN A 188 -24.96 -25.31 -4.22
C ASN A 188 -25.21 -25.56 -5.70
N ASN A 189 -24.20 -25.27 -6.51
CA ASN A 189 -24.23 -25.56 -7.93
C ASN A 189 -22.83 -26.01 -8.42
N THR A 190 -22.65 -26.17 -9.73
CA THR A 190 -21.36 -26.63 -10.30
C THR A 190 -20.46 -25.47 -10.71
N LYS A 191 -20.89 -24.24 -10.50
CA LYS A 191 -20.25 -23.01 -10.96
C LYS A 191 -20.07 -22.05 -9.80
N PHE A 192 -19.04 -21.23 -9.95
CA PHE A 192 -18.57 -20.27 -8.98
C PHE A 192 -19.66 -19.28 -8.53
N ASP A 193 -19.84 -19.16 -7.22
CA ASP A 193 -20.63 -18.14 -6.54
C ASP A 193 -19.76 -17.40 -5.50
N SER A 194 -19.67 -16.07 -5.55
CA SER A 194 -18.83 -15.28 -4.63
C SER A 194 -19.37 -13.88 -4.34
N GLY A 195 -18.65 -13.14 -3.48
CA GLY A 195 -18.88 -11.72 -3.22
C GLY A 195 -20.27 -11.41 -2.66
N PRO A 196 -20.70 -12.06 -1.56
CA PRO A 196 -22.02 -11.84 -1.00
C PRO A 196 -22.17 -10.41 -0.45
N ALA A 197 -23.36 -9.84 -0.58
CA ALA A 197 -23.73 -8.56 0.00
C ALA A 197 -25.17 -8.59 0.52
N TRP A 198 -25.33 -8.38 1.82
CA TRP A 198 -26.63 -8.34 2.47
C TRP A 198 -27.42 -7.09 2.06
N SER A 199 -28.73 -7.26 1.83
CA SER A 199 -29.66 -6.13 1.74
C SER A 199 -29.75 -5.44 3.11
N PRO A 200 -30.05 -4.12 3.17
CA PRO A 200 -30.09 -3.38 4.44
C PRO A 200 -31.11 -3.89 5.45
N ASP A 201 -32.17 -4.56 4.97
CA ASP A 201 -33.19 -5.20 5.81
C ASP A 201 -32.82 -6.63 6.25
N GLY A 202 -31.66 -7.15 5.82
CA GLY A 202 -31.16 -8.47 6.14
C GLY A 202 -31.92 -9.63 5.48
N ARG A 203 -32.90 -9.36 4.61
CA ARG A 203 -33.78 -10.39 4.05
C ARG A 203 -33.21 -11.07 2.81
N ARG A 204 -32.30 -10.40 2.10
CA ARG A 204 -31.74 -10.85 0.82
C ARG A 204 -30.23 -10.74 0.81
N ILE A 205 -29.61 -11.52 -0.07
CA ILE A 205 -28.18 -11.47 -0.38
C ILE A 205 -28.03 -11.32 -1.89
N ALA A 206 -27.32 -10.28 -2.32
CA ALA A 206 -26.81 -10.19 -3.68
C ALA A 206 -25.45 -10.88 -3.76
N PHE A 207 -25.13 -11.51 -4.88
CA PHE A 207 -23.87 -12.22 -5.07
C PHE A 207 -23.53 -12.33 -6.56
N THR A 208 -22.27 -12.63 -6.85
CA THR A 208 -21.78 -12.88 -8.22
C THR A 208 -21.86 -14.38 -8.50
N SER A 209 -22.37 -14.78 -9.67
CA SER A 209 -22.43 -16.18 -10.09
C SER A 209 -21.94 -16.37 -11.51
N ARG A 210 -21.25 -17.49 -11.78
CA ARG A 210 -20.84 -17.91 -13.13
C ARG A 210 -21.71 -19.04 -13.70
N ARG A 211 -22.92 -19.20 -13.19
CA ARG A 211 -23.80 -20.33 -13.57
C ARG A 211 -24.37 -20.25 -14.98
N ASP A 212 -24.23 -19.10 -15.66
CA ASP A 212 -24.72 -18.85 -17.01
C ASP A 212 -23.60 -18.48 -18.00
N ASP A 213 -22.46 -19.15 -17.89
CA ASP A 213 -21.27 -19.05 -18.75
C ASP A 213 -20.40 -17.79 -18.55
N ASN A 214 -20.98 -16.67 -18.12
CA ASN A 214 -20.30 -15.44 -17.69
C ASN A 214 -20.60 -15.10 -16.22
N PHE A 215 -19.87 -14.14 -15.65
CA PHE A 215 -20.19 -13.61 -14.32
C PHE A 215 -21.42 -12.70 -14.41
N GLU A 216 -22.38 -12.93 -13.52
CA GLU A 216 -23.64 -12.21 -13.46
C GLU A 216 -24.01 -11.94 -12.01
N VAL A 217 -24.75 -10.85 -11.77
CA VAL A 217 -25.31 -10.51 -10.46
C VAL A 217 -26.61 -11.26 -10.23
N TYR A 218 -26.65 -11.94 -9.09
CA TYR A 218 -27.79 -12.69 -8.59
C TYR A 218 -28.27 -12.13 -7.25
N VAL A 219 -29.54 -12.38 -6.93
CA VAL A 219 -30.11 -12.15 -5.60
C VAL A 219 -30.84 -13.39 -5.11
N MET A 220 -30.72 -13.67 -3.82
CA MET A 220 -31.44 -14.74 -3.12
C MET A 220 -31.99 -14.25 -1.78
N ASN A 221 -32.87 -15.03 -1.17
CA ASN A 221 -33.21 -14.87 0.23
C ASN A 221 -31.99 -15.16 1.11
N ALA A 222 -31.96 -14.60 2.33
CA ALA A 222 -30.89 -14.81 3.31
C ALA A 222 -30.65 -16.29 3.69
N ASP A 223 -31.64 -17.16 3.49
CA ASP A 223 -31.56 -18.61 3.72
C ASP A 223 -31.05 -19.40 2.51
N GLY A 224 -30.72 -18.73 1.39
CA GLY A 224 -30.27 -19.35 0.14
C GLY A 224 -31.38 -19.66 -0.86
N SER A 225 -32.66 -19.51 -0.49
CA SER A 225 -33.79 -19.79 -1.38
C SER A 225 -34.05 -18.67 -2.41
N ASN A 226 -34.86 -18.96 -3.42
CA ASN A 226 -35.32 -17.98 -4.43
C ASN A 226 -34.19 -17.24 -5.18
N GLN A 227 -33.15 -17.97 -5.58
CA GLN A 227 -32.03 -17.41 -6.34
C GLN A 227 -32.49 -16.94 -7.72
N THR A 228 -32.29 -15.66 -8.02
CA THR A 228 -32.78 -15.00 -9.23
C THR A 228 -31.65 -14.20 -9.87
N ARG A 229 -31.44 -14.39 -11.18
CA ARG A 229 -30.48 -13.65 -12.01
C ARG A 229 -30.99 -12.23 -12.29
N LEU A 230 -30.23 -11.20 -11.94
CA LEU A 230 -30.59 -9.80 -12.17
C LEU A 230 -30.02 -9.25 -13.48
N THR A 231 -28.78 -9.59 -13.82
CA THR A 231 -28.10 -9.10 -15.03
C THR A 231 -28.06 -10.18 -16.12
N LYS A 232 -28.16 -9.77 -17.39
CA LYS A 232 -28.28 -10.68 -18.54
C LYS A 232 -27.63 -10.07 -19.78
N ASN A 233 -26.34 -10.32 -19.96
CA ASN A 233 -25.59 -9.80 -21.11
C ASN A 233 -24.40 -10.73 -21.41
N PRO A 234 -23.68 -10.57 -22.54
CA PRO A 234 -22.55 -11.46 -22.86
C PRO A 234 -21.26 -11.11 -22.08
N GLU A 235 -21.20 -9.96 -21.44
CA GLU A 235 -20.02 -9.44 -20.72
C GLU A 235 -20.10 -9.74 -19.21
N GLN A 236 -19.09 -9.39 -18.42
CA GLN A 236 -19.00 -9.79 -17.02
C GLN A 236 -19.59 -8.73 -16.09
N ASP A 237 -20.40 -9.18 -15.12
CA ASP A 237 -20.92 -8.36 -14.01
C ASP A 237 -20.56 -8.98 -12.65
N SER A 238 -20.00 -8.18 -11.73
CA SER A 238 -19.53 -8.66 -10.42
C SER A 238 -19.64 -7.64 -9.29
N ASP A 239 -19.28 -8.06 -8.07
CA ASP A 239 -19.11 -7.23 -6.87
C ASP A 239 -20.32 -6.36 -6.50
N PRO A 240 -21.53 -6.94 -6.37
CA PRO A 240 -22.72 -6.17 -6.04
C PRO A 240 -22.66 -5.63 -4.61
N LYS A 241 -23.11 -4.38 -4.39
CA LYS A 241 -23.36 -3.78 -3.07
C LYS A 241 -24.70 -3.05 -3.06
N TRP A 242 -25.42 -3.15 -1.95
CA TRP A 242 -26.73 -2.50 -1.78
C TRP A 242 -26.59 -1.04 -1.36
N SER A 243 -27.47 -0.18 -1.85
CA SER A 243 -27.71 1.15 -1.28
C SER A 243 -28.31 1.04 0.12
N ALA A 244 -28.09 2.05 0.96
CA ALA A 244 -28.54 2.07 2.36
C ALA A 244 -30.07 1.92 2.52
N ASP A 245 -30.82 2.46 1.58
CA ASP A 245 -32.29 2.38 1.52
C ASP A 245 -32.81 1.10 0.86
N GLY A 246 -31.91 0.25 0.34
CA GLY A 246 -32.25 -1.01 -0.33
C GLY A 246 -32.92 -0.82 -1.70
N THR A 247 -32.96 0.40 -2.24
CA THR A 247 -33.64 0.71 -3.52
C THR A 247 -32.75 0.51 -4.74
N LYS A 248 -31.43 0.35 -4.54
CA LYS A 248 -30.45 0.17 -5.61
C LYS A 248 -29.37 -0.85 -5.24
N ILE A 249 -28.75 -1.38 -6.29
CA ILE A 249 -27.53 -2.20 -6.23
C ILE A 249 -26.50 -1.52 -7.12
N VAL A 250 -25.31 -1.22 -6.59
CA VAL A 250 -24.12 -0.86 -7.37
C VAL A 250 -23.30 -2.12 -7.66
N PHE A 251 -22.70 -2.22 -8.83
CA PHE A 251 -21.93 -3.39 -9.26
C PHE A 251 -20.93 -3.02 -10.35
N LEU A 252 -19.95 -3.88 -10.59
CA LEU A 252 -18.98 -3.77 -11.69
C LEU A 252 -19.56 -4.38 -12.96
N SER A 253 -19.39 -3.75 -14.12
CA SER A 253 -19.80 -4.28 -15.42
C SER A 253 -18.79 -4.01 -16.53
N SER A 254 -18.46 -5.00 -17.35
CA SER A 254 -17.63 -4.82 -18.56
C SER A 254 -18.44 -4.64 -19.85
N ARG A 255 -19.73 -4.27 -19.76
CA ARG A 255 -20.63 -4.22 -20.93
C ARG A 255 -20.32 -3.14 -21.97
N ASP A 256 -19.64 -2.08 -21.56
CA ASP A 256 -19.34 -0.90 -22.40
C ASP A 256 -17.86 -0.82 -22.83
N GLY A 257 -17.03 -1.80 -22.47
CA GLY A 257 -15.61 -1.76 -22.80
C GLY A 257 -14.82 -2.93 -22.24
N ARG A 258 -13.57 -3.06 -22.67
CA ARG A 258 -12.66 -4.13 -22.21
C ARG A 258 -12.39 -4.06 -20.71
N PHE A 259 -12.60 -2.91 -20.09
CA PHE A 259 -12.28 -2.62 -18.71
C PHE A 259 -13.58 -2.34 -17.94
N GLY A 260 -13.70 -2.85 -16.72
CA GLY A 260 -14.94 -2.78 -15.96
C GLY A 260 -15.30 -1.36 -15.53
N GLU A 261 -16.59 -1.05 -15.51
CA GLU A 261 -17.21 0.22 -15.13
C GLU A 261 -18.20 0.07 -13.98
N ILE A 262 -18.46 1.14 -13.23
CA ILE A 262 -19.37 1.09 -12.09
C ILE A 262 -20.80 1.40 -12.54
N TYR A 263 -21.68 0.44 -12.32
CA TYR A 263 -23.09 0.48 -12.71
C TYR A 263 -24.02 0.46 -11.51
N THR A 264 -25.24 0.96 -11.70
CA THR A 264 -26.34 0.76 -10.75
C THR A 264 -27.57 0.17 -11.40
N MET A 265 -28.38 -0.53 -10.62
CA MET A 265 -29.70 -1.03 -11.00
C MET A 265 -30.67 -1.06 -9.81
N ASN A 266 -31.95 -1.24 -10.09
CA ASN A 266 -32.95 -1.60 -9.10
C ASN A 266 -32.76 -3.07 -8.65
N PRO A 267 -33.20 -3.45 -7.44
CA PRO A 267 -33.12 -4.82 -6.93
C PRO A 267 -33.87 -5.90 -7.71
N ASP A 268 -34.67 -5.51 -8.70
CA ASP A 268 -35.36 -6.39 -9.64
C ASP A 268 -34.63 -6.52 -10.99
N GLY A 269 -33.45 -5.91 -11.13
CA GLY A 269 -32.64 -5.88 -12.35
C GLY A 269 -32.99 -4.76 -13.34
N SER A 270 -34.05 -3.99 -13.08
CA SER A 270 -34.46 -2.86 -13.94
C SER A 270 -33.65 -1.59 -13.67
N GLY A 271 -33.81 -0.56 -14.52
CA GLY A 271 -33.26 0.77 -14.24
C GLY A 271 -31.73 0.82 -14.20
N LEU A 272 -31.08 0.11 -15.12
CA LEU A 272 -29.62 0.07 -15.29
C LEU A 272 -29.06 1.44 -15.71
N VAL A 273 -28.01 1.90 -15.03
CA VAL A 273 -27.31 3.17 -15.30
C VAL A 273 -25.81 2.98 -15.11
N ASN A 274 -25.00 3.38 -16.10
CA ASN A 274 -23.55 3.51 -16.00
C ASN A 274 -23.19 4.79 -15.24
N LEU A 275 -22.45 4.70 -14.15
CA LEU A 275 -22.08 5.85 -13.30
C LEU A 275 -20.73 6.47 -13.64
N THR A 276 -19.76 5.69 -14.14
CA THR A 276 -18.39 6.17 -14.39
C THR A 276 -18.24 6.77 -15.78
N ASN A 277 -18.72 6.07 -16.81
CA ASN A 277 -18.65 6.46 -18.22
C ASN A 277 -17.25 6.92 -18.65
N THR A 278 -16.23 6.10 -18.37
CA THR A 278 -14.82 6.41 -18.59
C THR A 278 -14.17 5.42 -19.55
N GLU A 279 -13.69 5.92 -20.69
CA GLU A 279 -13.08 5.08 -21.74
C GLU A 279 -11.62 4.74 -21.41
N GLY A 280 -11.25 3.46 -21.54
CA GLY A 280 -9.84 3.03 -21.45
C GLY A 280 -9.26 2.93 -20.03
N VAL A 281 -10.09 3.04 -18.99
CA VAL A 281 -9.71 2.93 -17.58
C VAL A 281 -10.38 1.72 -16.94
N PHE A 282 -9.76 1.15 -15.90
CA PHE A 282 -10.37 0.12 -15.09
C PHE A 282 -10.94 0.74 -13.81
N GLU A 283 -12.21 0.49 -13.59
CA GLU A 283 -12.90 0.74 -12.33
C GLU A 283 -13.08 -0.59 -11.59
N MET A 284 -13.03 -0.60 -10.26
CA MET A 284 -13.27 -1.81 -9.48
C MET A 284 -13.73 -1.52 -8.05
N ASP A 285 -14.12 -2.58 -7.35
CA ASP A 285 -14.43 -2.60 -5.92
C ASP A 285 -15.42 -1.51 -5.45
N PRO A 286 -16.63 -1.40 -6.03
CA PRO A 286 -17.60 -0.41 -5.58
C PRO A 286 -18.03 -0.68 -4.13
N SER A 287 -18.23 0.40 -3.37
CA SER A 287 -18.74 0.39 -2.02
C SER A 287 -19.70 1.54 -1.80
N TRP A 288 -20.94 1.22 -1.44
CA TRP A 288 -21.97 2.23 -1.21
C TRP A 288 -22.01 2.63 0.27
N GLN A 289 -21.87 3.92 0.54
CA GLN A 289 -22.00 4.47 1.89
C GLN A 289 -23.35 4.09 2.49
N ARG A 290 -23.30 3.41 3.64
CA ARG A 290 -24.48 3.18 4.46
C ARG A 290 -24.79 4.47 5.23
N LEU A 291 -26.05 4.88 5.21
CA LEU A 291 -26.56 5.94 6.05
C LEU A 291 -27.56 5.30 7.00
N SER A 292 -27.06 4.62 8.04
CA SER A 292 -27.93 4.14 9.10
C SER A 292 -28.21 5.27 10.08
N GLU A 293 -29.50 5.47 10.39
CA GLU A 293 -29.87 6.05 11.68
C GLU A 293 -29.37 5.09 12.79
N PRO A 294 -29.00 5.63 13.98
CA PRO A 294 -28.34 4.85 15.01
C PRO A 294 -29.10 3.58 15.39
N PHE A 295 -28.36 2.47 15.48
CA PHE A 295 -28.80 1.15 15.92
C PHE A 295 -29.78 1.23 17.12
N VAL A 296 -31.04 0.82 16.90
CA VAL A 296 -31.98 0.52 17.99
C VAL A 296 -31.85 -0.98 18.28
N PRO A 297 -31.30 -1.39 19.44
CA PRO A 297 -31.25 -2.80 19.78
C PRO A 297 -32.66 -3.38 19.82
N MET A 298 -32.91 -4.45 19.06
CA MET A 298 -34.12 -5.26 19.21
C MET A 298 -34.13 -5.89 20.62
N PRO A 299 -35.30 -6.03 21.27
CA PRO A 299 -35.38 -6.56 22.63
C PRO A 299 -34.95 -8.02 22.69
N SER A 300 -34.11 -8.35 23.69
CA SER A 300 -33.61 -9.69 23.97
C SER A 300 -34.75 -10.73 24.13
N PRO A 301 -34.64 -11.93 23.54
CA PRO A 301 -35.48 -13.05 23.92
C PRO A 301 -35.05 -13.60 25.29
N THR A 302 -36.06 -13.97 26.08
CA THR A 302 -36.01 -14.54 27.44
C THR A 302 -35.14 -15.80 27.54
N PRO A 303 -34.46 -16.10 28.68
CA PRO A 303 -33.45 -17.15 28.76
C PRO A 303 -34.05 -18.56 28.81
N ALA A 304 -33.44 -19.50 28.08
CA ALA A 304 -33.59 -20.93 28.29
C ALA A 304 -32.31 -21.55 28.90
N THR A 305 -32.51 -22.66 29.60
CA THR A 305 -31.65 -23.22 30.66
C THR A 305 -30.23 -23.67 30.26
N THR A 306 -29.31 -23.40 31.19
CA THR A 306 -27.88 -23.72 31.28
C THR A 306 -27.50 -25.20 31.03
N PRO A 307 -26.42 -25.49 30.28
CA PRO A 307 -25.65 -26.72 30.42
C PRO A 307 -24.38 -26.54 31.26
N THR A 308 -24.06 -27.60 32.00
CA THR A 308 -22.97 -27.86 32.96
C THR A 308 -21.55 -27.56 32.42
N PRO A 309 -20.59 -27.10 33.26
CA PRO A 309 -19.27 -26.66 32.80
C PRO A 309 -18.32 -27.79 32.40
N SER A 310 -17.58 -27.57 31.31
CA SER A 310 -16.39 -28.32 30.90
C SER A 310 -15.12 -27.63 31.44
N PRO A 311 -13.98 -28.33 31.63
CA PRO A 311 -12.87 -27.86 32.46
C PRO A 311 -12.21 -26.61 31.89
N THR A 312 -12.01 -25.62 32.75
CA THR A 312 -11.33 -24.36 32.46
C THR A 312 -9.91 -24.63 31.97
N PRO A 313 -9.52 -24.18 30.75
CA PRO A 313 -8.13 -24.22 30.34
C PRO A 313 -7.30 -23.35 31.29
N SER A 314 -6.13 -23.85 31.66
CA SER A 314 -5.17 -23.13 32.50
C SER A 314 -4.90 -21.75 31.88
N PRO A 315 -4.98 -20.65 32.65
CA PRO A 315 -4.84 -19.31 32.10
C PRO A 315 -3.48 -19.15 31.44
N SER A 316 -3.48 -18.82 30.16
CA SER A 316 -2.31 -18.24 29.49
C SER A 316 -1.89 -16.99 30.27
N PRO A 317 -0.59 -16.71 30.42
CA PRO A 317 -0.13 -15.60 31.24
C PRO A 317 -0.72 -14.29 30.70
N PHE A 318 -1.46 -13.59 31.54
CA PHE A 318 -2.12 -12.34 31.20
C PHE A 318 -1.13 -11.18 31.36
N TRP A 319 -1.07 -10.32 30.35
CA TRP A 319 -0.37 -9.04 30.45
C TRP A 319 -1.03 -8.19 31.54
N VAL A 320 -0.22 -7.72 32.49
CA VAL A 320 -0.69 -6.85 33.56
C VAL A 320 -0.21 -5.41 33.33
N PRO A 321 -0.98 -4.41 33.77
CA PRO A 321 -0.54 -3.02 33.86
C PRO A 321 0.91 -2.81 34.31
N LEU A 322 1.72 -2.14 33.48
CA LEU A 322 3.04 -1.64 33.87
C LEU A 322 2.98 -0.13 34.08
N LYS A 323 3.52 0.33 35.21
CA LYS A 323 3.73 1.75 35.49
C LYS A 323 5.14 2.14 35.07
N LEU A 324 5.27 3.13 34.20
CA LEU A 324 6.56 3.66 33.77
C LEU A 324 7.15 4.62 34.80
N SER A 325 8.47 4.63 34.93
CA SER A 325 9.21 5.60 35.75
C SER A 325 9.92 6.65 34.88
N SER A 326 10.34 7.76 35.51
CA SER A 326 11.03 8.86 34.82
C SER A 326 12.33 8.41 34.15
N SER A 327 13.05 7.44 34.72
CA SER A 327 14.29 6.90 34.14
C SER A 327 14.06 6.00 32.92
N GLN A 328 12.81 5.58 32.68
CA GLN A 328 12.44 4.78 31.52
C GLN A 328 11.96 5.64 30.34
N VAL A 329 11.70 6.93 30.53
CA VAL A 329 11.14 7.79 29.47
C VAL A 329 12.11 8.91 29.13
N ILE A 330 12.58 8.93 27.88
CA ILE A 330 13.43 10.00 27.32
C ILE A 330 12.58 10.84 26.36
N LEU A 331 12.73 12.16 26.47
CA LEU A 331 12.01 13.15 25.67
C LEU A 331 13.00 14.01 24.88
N ASP A 332 12.94 13.87 23.56
CA ASP A 332 13.75 14.62 22.60
C ASP A 332 12.84 15.53 21.78
N VAL A 333 13.20 16.80 21.63
CA VAL A 333 12.42 17.79 20.88
C VAL A 333 13.14 18.11 19.59
N LEU A 334 12.41 18.06 18.48
CA LEU A 334 12.85 18.43 17.15
C LEU A 334 11.93 19.54 16.62
N THR A 335 12.47 20.51 15.90
CA THR A 335 11.66 21.47 15.16
C THR A 335 12.06 21.41 13.69
N CYS A 336 11.09 21.20 12.81
CA CYS A 336 11.28 21.05 11.36
C CYS A 336 10.15 21.80 10.64
N GLY A 337 10.48 22.71 9.71
CA GLY A 337 9.48 23.49 8.95
C GLY A 337 8.54 24.34 9.82
N GLY A 338 9.04 24.90 10.94
CA GLY A 338 8.24 25.66 11.90
C GLY A 338 7.29 24.80 12.76
N ARG A 339 7.16 23.50 12.45
CA ARG A 339 6.45 22.52 13.28
C ARG A 339 7.37 21.91 14.32
N THR A 340 6.86 21.75 15.53
CA THR A 340 7.59 21.14 16.63
C THR A 340 7.13 19.70 16.79
N PHE A 341 8.09 18.79 16.87
CA PHE A 341 7.88 17.39 17.14
C PHE A 341 8.53 17.04 18.48
N ILE A 342 7.94 16.09 19.19
CA ILE A 342 8.57 15.49 20.35
C ILE A 342 8.61 13.97 20.20
N THR A 343 9.82 13.43 20.24
CA THR A 343 10.06 12.00 20.27
C THR A 343 10.06 11.53 21.70
N VAL A 344 9.15 10.62 22.03
CA VAL A 344 9.11 9.94 23.31
C VAL A 344 9.68 8.54 23.14
N LYS A 345 10.76 8.27 23.87
CA LYS A 345 11.43 6.97 23.88
C LYS A 345 11.19 6.30 25.22
N VAL A 346 10.62 5.09 25.20
CA VAL A 346 10.35 4.31 26.41
C VAL A 346 11.26 3.09 26.43
N ALA A 347 12.02 2.96 27.51
CA ALA A 347 12.86 1.81 27.81
C ALA A 347 12.02 0.79 28.60
N VAL A 348 11.63 -0.28 27.92
CA VAL A 348 10.84 -1.38 28.47
C VAL A 348 11.63 -2.70 28.35
N GLY A 349 11.43 -3.62 29.29
CA GLY A 349 12.10 -4.92 29.28
C GLY A 349 11.56 -5.86 28.20
N LEU A 350 12.19 -7.03 28.04
CA LEU A 350 11.78 -8.08 27.09
C LEU A 350 10.37 -8.62 27.32
N CYS A 351 9.86 -8.47 28.53
CA CYS A 351 8.55 -8.94 28.96
C CYS A 351 7.56 -7.78 29.11
N ASP A 352 7.89 -6.61 28.58
CA ASP A 352 7.11 -5.39 28.68
C ASP A 352 6.74 -4.89 27.29
N ARG A 353 5.63 -4.18 27.17
CA ARG A 353 5.21 -3.53 25.92
C ARG A 353 4.50 -2.22 26.19
N VAL A 354 4.72 -1.24 25.32
CA VAL A 354 3.86 -0.04 25.24
C VAL A 354 2.65 -0.41 24.37
N VAL A 355 1.45 -0.28 24.92
CA VAL A 355 0.19 -0.68 24.25
C VAL A 355 -0.62 0.51 23.74
N ASP A 356 -0.38 1.69 24.29
CA ASP A 356 -1.05 2.93 23.91
C ASP A 356 -0.09 4.08 24.21
N TRP A 357 0.17 4.91 23.21
CA TRP A 357 1.01 6.09 23.36
C TRP A 357 0.20 7.28 23.92
N GLY A 358 -1.13 7.25 23.82
CA GLY A 358 -1.99 8.37 24.18
C GLY A 358 -2.08 9.40 23.07
N GLN A 359 -3.09 10.27 23.14
CA GLN A 359 -3.21 11.44 22.27
C GLN A 359 -2.60 12.66 22.97
N VAL A 360 -2.11 13.62 22.20
CA VAL A 360 -1.59 14.86 22.76
C VAL A 360 -2.74 15.78 23.12
N GLU A 361 -2.81 16.15 24.39
CA GLU A 361 -3.68 17.21 24.89
C GLU A 361 -2.86 18.50 25.05
N LYS A 362 -3.41 19.63 24.58
CA LYS A 362 -2.78 20.94 24.70
C LYS A 362 -3.58 21.82 25.66
N SER A 363 -2.91 22.39 26.64
CA SER A 363 -3.45 23.39 27.57
C SER A 363 -2.49 24.57 27.65
N GLY A 364 -2.78 25.65 26.91
CA GLY A 364 -1.87 26.79 26.80
C GLY A 364 -0.56 26.40 26.11
N ASN A 365 0.57 26.60 26.81
CA ASN A 365 1.91 26.21 26.33
C ASN A 365 2.33 24.82 26.83
N ASP A 366 1.47 24.12 27.56
CA ASP A 366 1.74 22.78 28.07
C ASP A 366 1.04 21.73 27.21
N PHE A 367 1.78 20.70 26.86
CA PHE A 367 1.31 19.52 26.15
C PHE A 367 1.39 18.30 27.07
N ALA A 368 0.47 17.36 26.94
CA ALA A 368 0.53 16.13 27.70
C ALA A 368 0.08 14.91 26.88
N ALA A 369 0.67 13.75 27.16
CA ALA A 369 0.21 12.45 26.65
C ALA A 369 0.27 11.40 27.76
N ASP A 370 -0.75 10.53 27.84
CA ASP A 370 -0.80 9.40 28.81
C ASP A 370 -0.43 8.08 28.13
N ILE A 371 0.76 7.57 28.45
CA ILE A 371 1.31 6.34 27.89
C ILE A 371 0.93 5.14 28.76
N LYS A 372 0.37 4.10 28.15
CA LYS A 372 0.03 2.85 28.83
C LYS A 372 1.00 1.75 28.40
N ALA A 373 1.60 1.11 29.39
CA ALA A 373 2.43 -0.07 29.20
C ALA A 373 1.87 -1.26 29.98
N GLU A 374 2.30 -2.46 29.59
CA GLU A 374 1.96 -3.73 30.22
C GLU A 374 3.22 -4.60 30.36
N THR A 375 3.22 -5.49 31.34
CA THR A 375 4.29 -6.45 31.63
C THR A 375 3.72 -7.86 31.77
N LEU A 376 4.50 -8.89 31.48
CA LEU A 376 4.13 -10.30 31.62
C LEU A 376 4.79 -10.88 32.89
N PRO A 377 4.05 -11.12 33.99
CA PRO A 377 4.64 -11.59 35.24
C PRO A 377 5.15 -13.03 35.16
N GLY A 378 6.33 -13.31 35.72
CA GLY A 378 6.82 -14.68 35.96
C GLY A 378 7.76 -15.27 34.90
N ALA A 379 8.13 -14.52 33.86
CA ALA A 379 9.18 -14.91 32.92
C ALA A 379 10.59 -14.52 33.45
N LEU A 380 11.62 -15.29 33.10
CA LEU A 380 13.03 -14.94 33.39
C LEU A 380 13.46 -13.76 32.48
N CYS A 381 13.15 -12.53 32.89
CA CYS A 381 13.40 -11.34 32.08
C CYS A 381 14.81 -10.76 32.38
N GLY A 382 15.66 -10.70 31.35
CA GLY A 382 16.99 -10.07 31.41
C GLY A 382 16.96 -8.52 31.43
N PRO A 383 18.12 -7.85 31.55
CA PRO A 383 18.17 -6.39 31.70
C PRO A 383 17.63 -5.62 30.49
N VAL A 384 17.20 -4.38 30.74
CA VAL A 384 16.54 -3.44 29.81
C VAL A 384 17.43 -3.12 28.61
N ALA A 385 16.99 -3.43 27.38
CA ALA A 385 17.74 -3.09 26.18
C ALA A 385 16.91 -3.05 24.88
N PHE A 386 15.76 -2.37 24.83
CA PHE A 386 15.14 -1.95 23.55
C PHE A 386 14.41 -0.61 23.73
N ARG A 387 14.71 0.40 22.91
CA ARG A 387 13.99 1.68 22.90
C ARG A 387 12.78 1.57 21.97
N LYS A 388 11.58 1.71 22.51
CA LYS A 388 10.37 1.95 21.71
C LYS A 388 10.20 3.45 21.57
N GLU A 389 9.92 3.94 20.38
CA GLU A 389 9.88 5.37 20.10
C GLU A 389 8.56 5.75 19.44
N HIS A 390 8.04 6.93 19.78
CA HIS A 390 6.87 7.51 19.15
C HIS A 390 7.08 9.02 18.99
N VAL A 391 6.69 9.55 17.84
CA VAL A 391 6.88 10.97 17.52
C VAL A 391 5.52 11.65 17.48
N TYR A 392 5.36 12.66 18.33
CA TYR A 392 4.19 13.53 18.30
C TYR A 392 4.48 14.79 17.50
N ASP A 393 3.57 15.13 16.58
CA ASP A 393 3.53 16.43 15.93
C ASP A 393 2.73 17.41 16.80
N LEU A 394 3.40 18.42 17.37
CA LEU A 394 2.80 19.49 18.17
C LEU A 394 2.34 20.66 17.31
N GLY A 395 2.54 20.58 15.99
CA GLY A 395 2.19 21.61 15.02
C GLY A 395 3.11 22.81 15.09
N VAL A 396 2.70 23.89 14.42
CA VAL A 396 3.45 25.15 14.41
C VAL A 396 3.22 25.88 15.72
N LEU A 397 4.31 26.15 16.45
CA LEU A 397 4.27 26.82 17.75
C LEU A 397 4.80 28.26 17.63
N ALA A 398 4.12 29.20 18.27
CA ALA A 398 4.59 30.58 18.36
C ALA A 398 5.89 30.66 19.18
N PRO A 399 6.75 31.67 18.97
CA PRO A 399 7.93 31.85 19.82
C PRO A 399 7.56 31.93 21.30
N GLY A 400 8.22 31.12 22.12
CA GLY A 400 7.87 30.97 23.53
C GLY A 400 8.43 29.71 24.16
N THR A 401 8.23 29.58 25.47
CA THR A 401 8.60 28.38 26.23
C THR A 401 7.38 27.49 26.40
N TYR A 402 7.57 26.20 26.14
CA TYR A 402 6.57 25.15 26.20
C TYR A 402 7.04 24.01 27.08
N SER A 403 6.11 23.18 27.51
CA SER A 403 6.42 21.91 28.18
C SER A 403 5.66 20.76 27.55
N PHE A 404 6.25 19.57 27.57
CA PHE A 404 5.58 18.33 27.21
C PHE A 404 5.69 17.33 28.36
N THR A 405 4.55 16.87 28.85
CA THR A 405 4.42 15.99 30.00
C THR A 405 3.94 14.61 29.57
N VAL A 406 4.73 13.59 29.88
CA VAL A 406 4.28 12.20 29.81
C VAL A 406 3.70 11.80 31.16
N THR A 407 2.47 11.30 31.12
CA THR A 407 1.84 10.57 32.22
C THR A 407 1.75 9.09 31.90
N SER A 408 1.56 8.25 32.90
CA SER A 408 1.20 6.84 32.72
C SER A 408 0.09 6.49 33.69
N ARG A 409 -1.09 6.23 33.14
CA ARG A 409 -2.34 6.03 33.89
C ARG A 409 -2.69 7.24 34.76
N GLY A 410 -2.50 8.43 34.20
CA GLY A 410 -2.80 9.72 34.85
C GLY A 410 -1.79 10.15 35.91
N LEU A 411 -0.69 9.40 36.09
CA LEU A 411 0.39 9.77 37.00
C LEU A 411 1.57 10.34 36.22
N LEU A 412 2.13 11.46 36.70
CA LEU A 412 3.30 12.09 36.08
C LEU A 412 4.50 11.14 36.01
N VAL A 413 5.06 10.99 34.82
CA VAL A 413 6.27 10.18 34.58
C VAL A 413 7.47 11.08 34.28
N ASN A 414 7.38 11.94 33.26
CA ASN A 414 8.46 12.85 32.90
C ASN A 414 7.92 14.11 32.22
N THR A 415 8.60 15.24 32.38
CA THR A 415 8.27 16.51 31.71
C THR A 415 9.52 17.09 31.07
N LYS A 416 9.41 17.50 29.81
CA LYS A 416 10.46 18.23 29.08
C LYS A 416 10.01 19.65 28.81
N GLN A 417 10.78 20.63 29.28
CA GLN A 417 10.64 22.01 28.81
C GLN A 417 11.52 22.26 27.58
N PHE A 418 10.99 23.05 26.65
CA PHE A 418 11.68 23.46 25.43
C PHE A 418 11.23 24.85 25.00
N SER A 419 12.07 25.55 24.24
CA SER A 419 11.78 26.90 23.74
C SER A 419 11.80 26.92 22.22
N ILE A 420 10.82 27.61 21.64
CA ILE A 420 10.74 27.88 20.21
C ILE A 420 11.23 29.31 19.97
N GLY A 421 12.30 29.45 19.18
CA GLY A 421 12.87 30.74 18.79
C GLY A 421 12.08 31.42 17.66
N GLY A 422 12.35 32.71 17.42
CA GLY A 422 11.85 33.40 16.22
C GLY A 422 12.47 32.82 14.94
N GLN A 423 11.65 32.70 13.89
CA GLN A 423 11.91 32.00 12.62
C GLN A 423 13.36 31.95 12.11
N THR A 424 13.78 30.80 11.59
CA THR A 424 14.85 30.70 10.59
C THR A 424 14.30 30.21 9.25
N THR A 425 14.67 30.91 8.20
CA THR A 425 14.31 30.72 6.79
C THR A 425 15.06 29.57 6.10
N ALA A 426 15.45 28.52 6.83
CA ALA A 426 16.24 27.41 6.29
C ALA A 426 15.34 26.24 5.85
N ASN A 427 15.56 25.73 4.63
CA ASN A 427 14.85 24.57 4.11
C ASN A 427 15.37 23.29 4.80
N ALA A 428 14.49 22.37 5.21
CA ALA A 428 14.87 21.18 5.97
C ALA A 428 15.89 20.30 5.24
N ILE A 429 15.87 20.26 3.90
CA ILE A 429 16.79 19.45 3.10
C ILE A 429 18.23 19.96 3.15
N ASP A 430 18.47 21.18 3.65
CA ASP A 430 19.80 21.76 3.82
C ASP A 430 20.55 21.15 5.02
N ASP A 431 19.86 20.46 5.92
CA ASP A 431 20.50 19.66 6.97
C ASP A 431 21.15 18.39 6.38
N PRO A 432 22.44 18.12 6.62
CA PRO A 432 23.13 16.95 6.07
C PRO A 432 22.48 15.60 6.41
N SER A 433 21.90 15.46 7.59
CA SER A 433 21.28 14.20 8.03
C SER A 433 19.94 13.97 7.32
N VAL A 434 19.15 15.03 7.14
CA VAL A 434 17.91 15.00 6.34
C VAL A 434 18.22 14.72 4.88
N PHE A 435 19.25 15.39 4.34
CA PHE A 435 19.71 15.20 2.97
C PHE A 435 20.06 13.74 2.69
N VAL A 436 20.93 13.15 3.51
CA VAL A 436 21.38 11.76 3.33
C VAL A 436 20.22 10.78 3.47
N PHE A 437 19.39 10.92 4.51
CA PHE A 437 18.23 10.07 4.68
C PHE A 437 17.32 10.10 3.45
N GLN A 438 17.04 11.30 2.93
CA GLN A 438 16.21 11.46 1.75
C GLN A 438 16.84 10.84 0.50
N HIS A 439 18.17 10.91 0.31
CA HIS A 439 18.83 10.29 -0.84
C HIS A 439 18.76 8.76 -0.81
N TYR A 440 18.81 8.14 0.37
CA TYR A 440 18.55 6.71 0.50
C TYR A 440 17.14 6.33 0.04
N GLN A 441 16.13 7.14 0.34
CA GLN A 441 14.77 6.92 -0.15
C GLN A 441 14.66 7.17 -1.66
N ASP A 442 15.14 8.32 -2.11
CA ASP A 442 14.95 8.82 -3.47
C ASP A 442 15.74 8.02 -4.51
N PHE A 443 16.91 7.46 -4.16
CA PHE A 443 17.78 6.77 -5.11
C PHE A 443 17.94 5.27 -4.82
N LEU A 444 17.79 4.81 -3.58
CA LEU A 444 17.97 3.40 -3.21
C LEU A 444 16.67 2.71 -2.76
N GLY A 445 15.59 3.45 -2.53
CA GLY A 445 14.29 2.89 -2.15
C GLY A 445 14.28 2.17 -0.80
N ARG A 446 15.20 2.53 0.11
CA ARG A 446 15.32 1.91 1.44
C ARG A 446 15.78 2.90 2.50
N ASN A 447 15.65 2.51 3.78
CA ASN A 447 16.28 3.25 4.87
C ASN A 447 17.81 3.04 4.87
N PRO A 448 18.59 4.04 5.31
CA PRO A 448 20.02 3.88 5.49
C PRO A 448 20.33 2.92 6.64
N ASP A 449 21.43 2.19 6.52
CA ASP A 449 22.09 1.51 7.64
C ASP A 449 22.93 2.52 8.45
N ASP A 450 23.20 2.21 9.72
CA ASP A 450 23.85 3.13 10.66
C ASP A 450 25.24 3.60 10.15
N ASP A 451 26.01 2.69 9.56
CA ASP A 451 27.36 2.95 9.06
C ASP A 451 27.32 3.85 7.82
N GLY A 452 26.48 3.51 6.83
CA GLY A 452 26.25 4.29 5.63
C GLY A 452 25.73 5.70 5.94
N PHE A 453 24.72 5.80 6.81
CA PHE A 453 24.18 7.08 7.27
C PHE A 453 25.26 7.98 7.87
N SER A 454 26.05 7.42 8.79
CA SER A 454 27.13 8.12 9.47
C SER A 454 28.26 8.53 8.53
N PHE A 455 28.58 7.69 7.54
CA PHE A 455 29.61 7.97 6.54
C PHE A 455 29.20 9.13 5.63
N TRP A 456 28.03 9.05 5.00
CA TRP A 456 27.58 10.06 4.04
C TRP A 456 27.30 11.41 4.72
N THR A 457 26.71 11.41 5.91
CA THR A 457 26.41 12.65 6.66
C THR A 457 27.70 13.39 7.02
N ARG A 458 28.75 12.66 7.44
CA ARG A 458 30.06 13.27 7.73
C ARG A 458 30.74 13.78 6.48
N ASN A 459 30.69 13.04 5.37
CA ASN A 459 31.34 13.41 4.13
C ASN A 459 30.86 14.76 3.57
N MET A 460 29.61 15.14 3.84
CA MET A 460 29.02 16.41 3.39
C MET A 460 29.66 17.65 4.01
N THR A 461 30.26 17.53 5.19
CA THR A 461 30.82 18.67 5.94
C THR A 461 32.33 18.57 6.18
N GLN A 462 32.89 17.35 6.02
CA GLN A 462 34.29 17.09 6.31
C GLN A 462 35.24 17.93 5.45
N GLY A 463 36.13 18.66 6.14
CA GLY A 463 37.18 19.46 5.51
C GLY A 463 36.73 20.84 5.00
N CYS A 464 35.44 21.17 5.08
CA CYS A 464 34.92 22.45 4.59
C CYS A 464 34.84 23.56 5.65
N GLY A 465 34.74 23.22 6.93
CA GLY A 465 34.50 24.22 7.98
C GLY A 465 33.21 25.01 7.68
N THR A 466 33.33 26.34 7.54
CA THR A 466 32.23 27.25 7.18
C THR A 466 32.26 27.72 5.72
N ASP A 467 33.13 27.16 4.87
CA ASP A 467 33.20 27.51 3.44
C ASP A 467 31.96 27.03 2.68
N ALA A 468 31.10 27.97 2.30
CA ALA A 468 29.85 27.68 1.60
C ALA A 468 30.05 27.02 0.22
N ALA A 469 31.11 27.37 -0.52
CA ALA A 469 31.37 26.78 -1.83
C ALA A 469 31.87 25.32 -1.70
N CYS A 470 32.66 25.05 -0.67
CA CYS A 470 33.06 23.69 -0.34
C CYS A 470 31.85 22.83 0.06
N LEU A 471 30.98 23.35 0.93
CA LEU A 471 29.77 22.65 1.39
C LEU A 471 28.79 22.37 0.24
N GLU A 472 28.58 23.33 -0.67
CA GLU A 472 27.75 23.13 -1.87
C GLU A 472 28.33 22.02 -2.75
N ARG A 473 29.65 22.04 -3.00
CA ARG A 473 30.32 21.01 -3.81
C ARG A 473 30.20 19.64 -3.16
N LYS A 474 30.46 19.53 -1.85
CA LYS A 474 30.30 18.28 -1.10
C LYS A 474 28.89 17.73 -1.19
N ARG A 475 27.87 18.59 -1.19
CA ARG A 475 26.46 18.20 -1.34
C ARG A 475 26.16 17.64 -2.72
N VAL A 476 26.64 18.31 -3.78
CA VAL A 476 26.52 17.85 -5.17
C VAL A 476 27.24 16.50 -5.35
N ASP A 477 28.50 16.41 -4.90
CA ASP A 477 29.31 15.19 -5.01
C ASP A 477 28.69 14.03 -4.22
N THR A 478 28.19 14.30 -3.00
CA THR A 478 27.51 13.29 -2.18
C THR A 478 26.28 12.75 -2.87
N SER A 479 25.47 13.61 -3.49
CA SER A 479 24.31 13.13 -4.22
C SER A 479 24.68 12.29 -5.42
N ALA A 480 25.58 12.79 -6.28
CA ALA A 480 26.01 12.05 -7.46
C ALA A 480 26.59 10.68 -7.08
N ALA A 481 27.25 10.60 -5.92
CA ALA A 481 27.78 9.35 -5.39
C ALA A 481 26.73 8.28 -5.12
N PHE A 482 25.44 8.61 -4.88
CA PHE A 482 24.38 7.60 -4.75
C PHE A 482 24.18 6.85 -6.06
N PHE A 483 24.11 7.55 -7.19
CA PHE A 483 24.03 6.90 -8.50
C PHE A 483 25.32 6.16 -8.86
N LEU A 484 26.47 6.77 -8.58
CA LEU A 484 27.79 6.19 -8.87
C LEU A 484 28.14 5.01 -7.94
N SER A 485 27.38 4.83 -6.86
CA SER A 485 27.63 3.80 -5.87
C SER A 485 27.56 2.41 -6.50
N LEU A 486 28.36 1.49 -5.97
CA LEU A 486 28.32 0.09 -6.39
C LEU A 486 26.92 -0.50 -6.22
N GLU A 487 26.19 -0.08 -5.18
CA GLU A 487 24.81 -0.48 -4.94
C GLU A 487 23.93 -0.13 -6.13
N PHE A 488 23.81 1.17 -6.45
CA PHE A 488 22.93 1.62 -7.53
C PHE A 488 23.35 1.07 -8.89
N GLN A 489 24.67 1.00 -9.16
CA GLN A 489 25.19 0.46 -10.42
C GLN A 489 24.84 -1.02 -10.62
N LYS A 490 24.72 -1.79 -9.54
CA LYS A 490 24.34 -3.21 -9.58
C LYS A 490 22.84 -3.45 -9.44
N THR A 491 22.08 -2.48 -8.94
CA THR A 491 20.64 -2.60 -8.73
C THR A 491 19.85 -1.70 -9.69
N GLY A 492 19.67 -0.41 -9.37
CA GLY A 492 18.86 0.53 -10.16
C GLY A 492 19.31 0.64 -11.61
N PHE A 493 20.62 0.71 -11.87
CA PHE A 493 21.11 0.78 -13.24
C PHE A 493 20.96 -0.57 -13.99
N LEU A 494 20.94 -1.70 -13.29
CA LEU A 494 20.55 -2.98 -13.89
C LEU A 494 19.08 -2.95 -14.30
N VAL A 495 18.17 -2.52 -13.41
CA VAL A 495 16.73 -2.39 -13.70
C VAL A 495 16.49 -1.54 -14.95
N TYR A 496 17.10 -0.36 -15.02
CA TYR A 496 17.01 0.51 -16.19
C TYR A 496 17.40 -0.22 -17.49
N ARG A 497 18.56 -0.90 -17.49
CA ARG A 497 19.06 -1.61 -18.67
C ARG A 497 18.17 -2.79 -19.06
N MET A 498 17.53 -3.46 -18.10
CA MET A 498 16.60 -4.56 -18.36
C MET A 498 15.36 -4.08 -19.13
N TYR A 499 14.79 -2.92 -18.77
CA TYR A 499 13.69 -2.29 -19.52
C TYR A 499 14.12 -1.91 -20.95
N GLN A 500 15.28 -1.28 -21.09
CA GLN A 500 15.78 -0.88 -22.40
C GLN A 500 16.06 -2.09 -23.30
N ALA A 501 16.76 -3.12 -22.81
CA ALA A 501 17.06 -4.31 -23.59
C ALA A 501 15.81 -5.13 -23.96
N SER A 502 14.86 -5.26 -23.03
CA SER A 502 13.65 -6.07 -23.24
C SER A 502 12.61 -5.35 -24.08
N PHE A 503 12.37 -4.07 -23.81
CA PHE A 503 11.20 -3.35 -24.33
C PHE A 503 11.55 -2.16 -25.23
N GLY A 504 12.83 -1.80 -25.35
CA GLY A 504 13.26 -0.65 -26.16
C GLY A 504 12.74 0.69 -25.63
N ARG A 505 12.46 0.77 -24.32
CA ARG A 505 11.97 1.97 -23.63
C ARG A 505 12.58 2.09 -22.24
N MET A 506 12.55 3.31 -21.71
CA MET A 506 12.85 3.55 -20.31
C MET A 506 11.76 2.98 -19.39
N PRO A 507 12.11 2.58 -18.15
CA PRO A 507 11.10 2.27 -17.14
C PRO A 507 10.26 3.51 -16.82
N ARG A 508 9.03 3.30 -16.39
CA ARG A 508 8.27 4.30 -15.61
C ARG A 508 8.77 4.28 -14.16
N ARG A 509 8.56 5.37 -13.42
CA ARG A 509 9.04 5.51 -12.04
C ARG A 509 8.54 4.37 -11.14
N GLU A 510 7.26 4.04 -11.20
CA GLU A 510 6.67 2.98 -10.37
C GLU A 510 7.21 1.58 -10.71
N GLU A 511 7.40 1.31 -12.01
CA GLU A 511 8.05 0.11 -12.51
C GLU A 511 9.49 0.00 -11.95
N PHE A 512 10.25 1.08 -12.05
CA PHE A 512 11.63 1.16 -11.60
C PHE A 512 11.78 0.86 -10.11
N PHE A 513 10.99 1.51 -9.24
CA PHE A 513 11.11 1.32 -7.79
C PHE A 513 10.57 -0.03 -7.33
N THR A 514 9.59 -0.61 -8.03
CA THR A 514 9.12 -1.97 -7.78
C THR A 514 10.24 -2.98 -8.02
N ASP A 515 10.92 -2.85 -9.14
CA ASP A 515 12.01 -3.77 -9.52
C ASP A 515 13.30 -3.52 -8.74
N LEU A 516 13.58 -2.27 -8.38
CA LEU A 516 14.71 -1.91 -7.51
C LEU A 516 14.63 -2.61 -6.15
N ARG A 517 13.43 -2.67 -5.55
CA ARG A 517 13.22 -3.33 -4.25
C ARG A 517 13.54 -4.82 -4.27
N ALA A 518 13.31 -5.50 -5.40
CA ALA A 518 13.65 -6.92 -5.55
C ALA A 518 15.17 -7.17 -5.48
N LEU A 519 15.98 -6.17 -5.85
CA LEU A 519 17.44 -6.23 -5.89
C LEU A 519 18.12 -5.55 -4.69
N SER A 520 17.37 -4.95 -3.77
CA SER A 520 17.91 -4.19 -2.64
C SER A 520 18.79 -5.05 -1.72
N VAL A 521 20.05 -4.65 -1.52
CA VAL A 521 21.05 -5.28 -0.63
C VAL A 521 21.88 -4.19 0.03
N VAL A 522 22.24 -4.36 1.30
CA VAL A 522 23.19 -3.48 1.99
C VAL A 522 24.62 -3.89 1.61
N ILE A 523 25.28 -3.07 0.79
CA ILE A 523 26.64 -3.34 0.30
C ILE A 523 27.67 -3.18 1.44
N ASN A 524 28.78 -3.91 1.35
CA ASN A 524 29.89 -3.93 2.33
C ASN A 524 29.59 -4.63 3.67
N GLN A 525 28.46 -5.34 3.78
CA GLN A 525 28.17 -6.23 4.91
C GLN A 525 28.62 -7.67 4.60
N PRO A 526 29.13 -8.46 5.57
CA PRO A 526 29.61 -9.81 5.28
C PRO A 526 28.60 -10.67 4.49
N GLY A 527 29.00 -11.12 3.30
CA GLY A 527 28.17 -11.97 2.42
C GLY A 527 27.29 -11.22 1.41
N TRP A 528 27.35 -9.88 1.37
CA TRP A 528 26.54 -9.06 0.45
C TRP A 528 26.74 -9.42 -1.03
N GLU A 529 27.95 -9.80 -1.45
CA GLU A 529 28.25 -10.16 -2.84
C GLU A 529 27.45 -11.38 -3.28
N LYS A 530 27.36 -12.38 -2.40
CA LYS A 530 26.61 -13.61 -2.66
C LYS A 530 25.11 -13.33 -2.66
N GLU A 531 24.62 -12.55 -1.70
CA GLU A 531 23.21 -12.17 -1.64
C GLU A 531 22.77 -11.42 -2.90
N LEU A 532 23.59 -10.47 -3.35
CA LEU A 532 23.31 -9.69 -4.56
C LEU A 532 23.35 -10.57 -5.81
N ALA A 533 24.29 -11.51 -5.91
CA ALA A 533 24.35 -12.47 -7.00
C ALA A 533 23.09 -13.36 -7.04
N ASP A 534 22.73 -13.95 -5.89
CA ASP A 534 21.55 -14.82 -5.78
C ASP A 534 20.24 -14.06 -6.11
N LYS A 535 20.12 -12.79 -5.68
CA LYS A 535 18.98 -11.92 -6.03
C LYS A 535 18.96 -11.55 -7.51
N THR A 536 20.12 -11.26 -8.09
CA THR A 536 20.23 -10.92 -9.52
C THR A 536 19.80 -12.11 -10.38
N ASP A 537 20.28 -13.32 -10.06
CA ASP A 537 19.91 -14.53 -10.80
C ASP A 537 18.40 -14.79 -10.73
N ALA A 538 17.80 -14.69 -9.54
CA ALA A 538 16.37 -14.83 -9.36
C ALA A 538 15.58 -13.76 -10.14
N PHE A 539 16.02 -12.50 -10.05
CA PHE A 539 15.38 -11.38 -10.72
C PHE A 539 15.31 -11.55 -12.24
N VAL A 540 16.41 -12.01 -12.87
CA VAL A 540 16.46 -12.20 -14.33
C VAL A 540 15.60 -13.40 -14.76
N VAL A 541 15.57 -14.47 -13.97
CA VAL A 541 14.69 -15.62 -14.21
C VAL A 541 13.22 -15.22 -14.09
N ASP A 542 12.86 -14.45 -13.07
CA ASP A 542 11.50 -13.94 -12.89
C ASP A 542 11.13 -12.98 -14.02
N TRP A 543 12.08 -12.14 -14.44
CA TRP A 543 11.90 -11.17 -15.53
C TRP A 543 11.43 -11.82 -16.83
N VAL A 544 12.12 -12.88 -17.28
CA VAL A 544 11.74 -13.57 -18.54
C VAL A 544 10.42 -14.34 -18.42
N ASN A 545 9.94 -14.57 -17.20
CA ASN A 545 8.66 -15.21 -16.94
C ASN A 545 7.50 -14.22 -16.78
N ARG A 546 7.76 -12.90 -16.80
CA ARG A 546 6.70 -11.90 -16.68
C ARG A 546 5.75 -11.94 -17.88
N PRO A 547 4.45 -11.69 -17.67
CA PRO A 547 3.46 -11.75 -18.74
C PRO A 547 3.78 -10.87 -19.95
N ASP A 548 4.28 -9.66 -19.74
CA ASP A 548 4.66 -8.70 -20.77
C ASP A 548 5.90 -9.13 -21.56
N PHE A 549 6.93 -9.67 -20.89
CA PHE A 549 8.09 -10.26 -21.56
C PHE A 549 7.67 -11.46 -22.41
N ARG A 550 6.90 -12.39 -21.83
CA ARG A 550 6.43 -13.58 -22.54
C ARG A 550 5.56 -13.24 -23.74
N LEU A 551 4.67 -12.27 -23.60
CA LEU A 551 3.84 -11.77 -24.71
C LEU A 551 4.69 -11.29 -25.89
N GLY A 552 5.81 -10.60 -25.60
CA GLY A 552 6.71 -10.06 -26.62
C GLY A 552 7.69 -11.08 -27.23
N PHE A 553 8.09 -12.10 -26.46
CA PHE A 553 9.22 -12.96 -26.81
C PHE A 553 8.90 -14.45 -26.98
N ASP A 554 7.86 -15.01 -26.36
CA ASP A 554 7.58 -16.47 -26.41
C ASP A 554 7.32 -16.98 -27.84
N GLN A 555 6.79 -16.12 -28.71
CA GLN A 555 6.49 -16.45 -30.10
C GLN A 555 7.69 -16.33 -31.04
N LEU A 556 8.82 -15.78 -30.56
CA LEU A 556 10.02 -15.57 -31.37
C LEU A 556 10.88 -16.83 -31.40
N SER A 557 11.46 -17.15 -32.56
CA SER A 557 12.56 -18.11 -32.64
C SER A 557 13.80 -17.60 -31.90
N ASP A 558 14.77 -18.48 -31.60
CA ASP A 558 16.00 -18.06 -30.90
C ASP A 558 16.78 -16.99 -31.67
N VAL A 559 16.77 -17.05 -33.01
CA VAL A 559 17.35 -16.02 -33.89
C VAL A 559 16.63 -14.69 -33.68
N GLN A 560 15.30 -14.69 -33.76
CA GLN A 560 14.48 -13.49 -33.61
C GLN A 560 14.55 -12.91 -32.19
N PHE A 561 14.68 -13.76 -31.17
CA PHE A 561 14.87 -13.36 -29.79
C PHE A 561 16.17 -12.57 -29.63
N VAL A 562 17.31 -13.13 -30.06
CA VAL A 562 18.61 -12.46 -29.99
C VAL A 562 18.59 -11.16 -30.81
N ASP A 563 18.08 -11.21 -32.05
CA ASP A 563 18.01 -10.01 -32.91
C ASP A 563 17.16 -8.90 -32.32
N ARG A 564 16.05 -9.23 -31.68
CA ARG A 564 15.20 -8.22 -31.04
C ARG A 564 15.93 -7.53 -29.88
N LEU A 565 16.65 -8.29 -29.05
CA LEU A 565 17.44 -7.71 -27.96
C LEU A 565 18.57 -6.80 -28.50
N LEU A 566 19.26 -7.23 -29.55
CA LEU A 566 20.30 -6.40 -30.19
C LEU A 566 19.71 -5.16 -30.86
N GLN A 567 18.52 -5.25 -31.45
CA GLN A 567 17.81 -4.11 -32.01
C GLN A 567 17.44 -3.10 -30.93
N ASN A 568 16.88 -3.56 -29.81
CA ASN A 568 16.45 -2.69 -28.71
C ASN A 568 17.65 -1.98 -28.06
N THR A 569 18.74 -2.71 -27.81
CA THR A 569 19.96 -2.14 -27.20
C THR A 569 20.78 -1.30 -28.19
N GLY A 570 20.68 -1.60 -29.48
CA GLY A 570 21.49 -1.00 -30.54
C GLY A 570 22.98 -1.34 -30.44
N ILE A 571 23.35 -2.43 -29.75
CA ILE A 571 24.73 -2.92 -29.73
C ILE A 571 25.06 -3.72 -30.99
N ASN A 572 26.31 -3.63 -31.44
CA ASN A 572 26.79 -4.32 -32.63
C ASN A 572 27.75 -5.43 -32.23
N LEU A 573 27.22 -6.62 -31.94
CA LEU A 573 28.03 -7.81 -31.74
C LEU A 573 28.67 -8.26 -33.07
N SER A 574 29.85 -8.89 -32.98
CA SER A 574 30.41 -9.59 -34.15
C SER A 574 29.48 -10.73 -34.57
N THR A 575 29.50 -11.09 -35.85
CA THR A 575 28.71 -12.23 -36.38
C THR A 575 28.96 -13.49 -35.58
N SER A 576 30.22 -13.78 -35.22
CA SER A 576 30.57 -14.95 -34.42
C SER A 576 30.01 -14.92 -33.00
N ALA A 577 30.03 -13.77 -32.33
CA ALA A 577 29.49 -13.64 -30.98
C ALA A 577 27.96 -13.78 -30.96
N ARG A 578 27.28 -13.15 -31.92
CA ARG A 578 25.84 -13.29 -32.11
C ARG A 578 25.44 -14.74 -32.39
N ASP A 579 26.12 -15.39 -33.32
CA ASP A 579 25.82 -16.77 -33.72
C ASP A 579 26.07 -17.76 -32.57
N ALA A 580 27.03 -17.48 -31.69
CA ALA A 580 27.26 -18.28 -30.48
C ALA A 580 26.07 -18.22 -29.51
N LEU A 581 25.50 -17.04 -29.25
CA LEU A 581 24.31 -16.90 -28.39
C LEU A 581 23.11 -17.71 -28.92
N ILE A 582 22.90 -17.65 -30.24
CA ILE A 582 21.82 -18.40 -30.92
C ILE A 582 22.07 -19.91 -30.82
N ALA A 583 23.30 -20.35 -31.10
CA ALA A 583 23.64 -21.77 -31.04
C ALA A 583 23.53 -22.36 -29.63
N ASP A 584 23.86 -21.58 -28.59
CA ASP A 584 23.73 -22.01 -27.21
C ASP A 584 22.28 -22.08 -26.73
N LEU A 585 21.41 -21.16 -27.16
CA LEU A 585 19.96 -21.24 -26.93
C LEU A 585 19.36 -22.48 -27.62
N ALA A 586 19.64 -22.65 -28.92
CA ALA A 586 19.08 -23.75 -29.71
C ALA A 586 19.53 -25.13 -29.20
N ALA A 587 20.74 -25.22 -28.65
CA ALA A 587 21.27 -26.43 -28.03
C ALA A 587 20.82 -26.62 -26.56
N GLY A 588 20.06 -25.68 -25.99
CA GLY A 588 19.65 -25.69 -24.58
C GLY A 588 20.80 -25.54 -23.59
N ARG A 589 21.97 -25.03 -24.04
CA ARG A 589 23.14 -24.79 -23.18
C ARG A 589 22.99 -23.52 -22.35
N GLN A 590 22.20 -22.57 -22.83
CA GLN A 590 21.82 -21.35 -22.11
C GLN A 590 20.31 -21.15 -22.15
N SER A 591 19.77 -20.47 -21.13
CA SER A 591 18.38 -20.04 -21.10
C SER A 591 18.24 -18.63 -21.71
N ARG A 592 17.01 -18.25 -22.05
CA ARG A 592 16.70 -16.87 -22.46
C ARG A 592 17.06 -15.83 -21.39
N ALA A 593 16.96 -16.20 -20.11
CA ALA A 593 17.42 -15.36 -18.99
C ALA A 593 18.93 -15.09 -19.08
N VAL A 594 19.74 -16.13 -19.31
CA VAL A 594 21.21 -15.98 -19.42
C VAL A 594 21.59 -15.13 -20.64
N VAL A 595 20.92 -15.33 -21.79
CA VAL A 595 21.18 -14.51 -22.98
C VAL A 595 20.75 -13.06 -22.79
N LEU A 596 19.60 -12.82 -22.16
CA LEU A 596 19.17 -11.46 -21.80
C LEU A 596 20.20 -10.78 -20.90
N GLN A 597 20.65 -11.44 -19.83
CA GLN A 597 21.66 -10.91 -18.93
C GLN A 597 22.97 -10.60 -19.66
N THR A 598 23.40 -11.48 -20.57
CA THR A 598 24.61 -11.28 -21.36
C THR A 598 24.54 -10.02 -22.23
N VAL A 599 23.39 -9.78 -22.86
CA VAL A 599 23.16 -8.56 -23.67
C VAL A 599 23.06 -7.31 -22.79
N VAL A 600 22.39 -7.42 -21.64
CA VAL A 600 22.23 -6.33 -20.68
C VAL A 600 23.57 -5.89 -20.09
N ASP A 601 24.47 -6.83 -19.81
CA ASP A 601 25.80 -6.58 -19.24
C ASP A 601 26.90 -6.29 -20.28
N ASP A 602 26.54 -6.17 -21.55
CA ASP A 602 27.47 -5.75 -22.59
C ASP A 602 28.08 -4.38 -22.26
N ALA A 603 29.41 -4.29 -22.35
CA ALA A 603 30.15 -3.11 -21.91
C ALA A 603 29.82 -1.84 -22.73
N ASP A 604 29.51 -1.98 -24.02
CA ASP A 604 29.14 -0.85 -24.86
C ASP A 604 27.70 -0.41 -24.60
N PHE A 605 26.80 -1.35 -24.31
CA PHE A 605 25.44 -1.01 -23.84
C PHE A 605 25.47 -0.27 -22.51
N VAL A 606 26.19 -0.79 -21.53
CA VAL A 606 26.39 -0.16 -20.21
C VAL A 606 26.94 1.26 -20.37
N ARG A 607 27.94 1.45 -21.24
CA ARG A 607 28.55 2.78 -21.48
C ARG A 607 27.59 3.74 -22.16
N LYS A 608 26.82 3.27 -23.15
CA LYS A 608 25.84 4.06 -23.91
C LYS A 608 24.70 4.54 -23.02
N GLU A 609 24.20 3.67 -22.14
CA GLU A 609 23.03 3.93 -21.32
C GLU A 609 23.31 4.67 -20.01
N PHE A 610 24.59 4.85 -19.65
CA PHE A 610 24.98 5.49 -18.40
C PHE A 610 24.42 6.92 -18.26
N ASN A 611 24.66 7.79 -19.25
CA ASN A 611 24.18 9.17 -19.20
C ASN A 611 22.65 9.27 -19.24
N PRO A 612 21.92 8.56 -20.13
CA PRO A 612 20.46 8.47 -20.09
C PRO A 612 19.91 8.06 -18.72
N ALA A 613 20.44 6.98 -18.14
CA ALA A 613 20.00 6.49 -16.83
C ALA A 613 20.32 7.50 -15.71
N PHE A 614 21.46 8.18 -15.79
CA PHE A 614 21.82 9.23 -14.84
C PHE A 614 20.78 10.35 -14.86
N VAL A 615 20.45 10.88 -16.05
CA VAL A 615 19.42 11.92 -16.19
C VAL A 615 18.06 11.43 -15.67
N LEU A 616 17.66 10.20 -16.01
CA LEU A 616 16.38 9.65 -15.55
C LEU A 616 16.31 9.57 -14.02
N SER A 617 17.43 9.21 -13.36
CA SER A 617 17.50 9.12 -11.90
C SER A 617 17.25 10.46 -11.22
N GLU A 618 17.59 11.59 -11.85
CA GLU A 618 17.32 12.92 -11.33
C GLU A 618 15.80 13.21 -11.28
N TYR A 619 15.05 12.79 -12.30
CA TYR A 619 13.59 12.92 -12.33
C TYR A 619 12.92 12.00 -11.30
N PHE A 620 13.37 10.74 -11.23
CA PHE A 620 12.79 9.77 -10.29
C PHE A 620 13.09 10.11 -8.84
N GLY A 621 14.33 10.50 -8.55
CA GLY A 621 14.80 10.81 -7.20
C GLY A 621 14.36 12.19 -6.75
N TYR A 622 14.73 13.26 -7.47
CA TYR A 622 14.44 14.61 -7.00
C TYR A 622 13.00 15.05 -7.25
N LEU A 623 12.48 14.78 -8.45
CA LEU A 623 11.17 15.32 -8.85
C LEU A 623 10.03 14.33 -8.57
N GLN A 624 10.34 13.07 -8.27
CA GLN A 624 9.38 12.03 -7.91
C GLN A 624 8.30 11.79 -9.00
N ARG A 625 8.65 11.97 -10.27
CA ARG A 625 7.75 11.81 -11.43
C ARG A 625 8.47 11.28 -12.67
N ASN A 626 7.72 10.87 -13.70
CA ASN A 626 8.32 10.59 -15.00
C ASN A 626 8.76 11.88 -15.73
N PRO A 627 9.73 11.82 -16.65
CA PRO A 627 10.21 13.03 -17.32
C PRO A 627 9.22 13.71 -18.27
N ASP A 628 8.11 13.04 -18.60
CA ASP A 628 7.01 13.48 -19.45
C ASP A 628 5.71 13.77 -18.66
N GLU A 629 5.82 13.95 -17.34
CA GLU A 629 4.68 14.21 -16.44
C GLU A 629 4.86 15.49 -15.60
N GLY A 630 3.77 15.99 -15.02
CA GLY A 630 3.80 17.14 -14.12
C GLY A 630 3.99 18.47 -14.85
N LEU A 631 5.12 19.15 -14.58
CA LEU A 631 5.47 20.41 -15.23
C LEU A 631 5.98 20.21 -16.67
N ASP A 632 6.43 19.00 -17.00
CA ASP A 632 6.80 18.60 -18.35
C ASP A 632 5.63 17.79 -18.95
N THR A 633 5.24 18.09 -20.18
CA THR A 633 4.20 17.31 -20.90
C THR A 633 4.79 16.42 -21.99
N ASP A 634 6.12 16.43 -22.14
CA ASP A 634 6.88 15.66 -23.11
C ASP A 634 8.33 15.46 -22.65
N MET A 635 9.15 14.80 -23.47
CA MET A 635 10.56 14.50 -23.15
C MET A 635 11.52 15.68 -23.37
N SER A 636 11.05 16.91 -23.63
CA SER A 636 11.92 18.03 -23.97
C SER A 636 12.87 18.42 -22.83
N GLY A 637 12.38 18.44 -21.58
CA GLY A 637 13.19 18.69 -20.39
C GLY A 637 14.27 17.62 -20.20
N TYR A 638 13.90 16.34 -20.35
CA TYR A 638 14.84 15.22 -20.29
C TYR A 638 15.92 15.33 -21.37
N ASN A 639 15.51 15.57 -22.61
CA ASN A 639 16.42 15.67 -23.75
C ASN A 639 17.36 16.88 -23.63
N PHE A 640 16.88 17.99 -23.08
CA PHE A 640 17.73 19.14 -22.76
C PHE A 640 18.87 18.73 -21.82
N TRP A 641 18.53 18.08 -20.72
CA TRP A 641 19.51 17.68 -19.70
C TRP A 641 20.47 16.60 -20.20
N LEU A 642 19.98 15.61 -20.96
CA LEU A 642 20.82 14.59 -21.59
C LEU A 642 21.80 15.20 -22.59
N ASN A 643 21.34 16.12 -23.44
CA ASN A 643 22.21 16.82 -24.39
C ASN A 643 23.26 17.67 -23.68
N LYS A 644 22.87 18.38 -22.61
CA LYS A 644 23.79 19.19 -21.80
C LYS A 644 24.86 18.30 -21.15
N LEU A 645 24.48 17.18 -20.55
CA LEU A 645 25.42 16.24 -19.94
C LEU A 645 26.41 15.67 -20.98
N ASN A 646 25.91 15.28 -22.15
CA ASN A 646 26.72 14.76 -23.25
C ASN A 646 27.70 15.81 -23.78
N GLN A 647 27.31 17.09 -23.86
CA GLN A 647 28.19 18.19 -24.27
C GLN A 647 29.41 18.32 -23.36
N PHE A 648 29.27 18.00 -22.07
CA PHE A 648 30.36 18.00 -21.10
C PHE A 648 30.99 16.62 -20.89
N GLY A 649 30.73 15.66 -21.79
CA GLY A 649 31.34 14.32 -21.75
C GLY A 649 30.93 13.50 -20.53
N GLY A 650 29.73 13.72 -19.97
CA GLY A 650 29.27 13.05 -18.76
C GLY A 650 29.69 13.73 -17.45
N ASP A 651 30.39 14.86 -17.51
CA ASP A 651 30.77 15.62 -16.31
C ASP A 651 29.57 16.40 -15.75
N TYR A 652 28.90 15.81 -14.77
CA TYR A 652 27.71 16.37 -14.13
C TYR A 652 27.98 17.66 -13.35
N VAL A 653 29.23 17.88 -12.90
CA VAL A 653 29.64 19.10 -12.20
C VAL A 653 29.72 20.25 -13.21
N ARG A 654 30.40 20.05 -14.35
CA ARG A 654 30.48 21.05 -15.42
C ARG A 654 29.14 21.28 -16.12
N ALA A 655 28.30 20.25 -16.20
CA ALA A 655 26.92 20.39 -16.68
C ALA A 655 25.99 21.10 -15.68
N GLU A 656 26.45 21.30 -14.43
CA GLU A 656 25.67 21.82 -13.30
C GLU A 656 24.34 21.09 -13.09
N MET A 657 24.26 19.82 -13.47
CA MET A 657 23.01 19.06 -13.54
C MET A 657 22.45 18.79 -12.14
N VAL A 658 23.17 18.00 -11.34
CA VAL A 658 22.78 17.66 -9.97
C VAL A 658 22.54 18.92 -9.14
N LYS A 659 23.38 19.94 -9.30
CA LYS A 659 23.21 21.25 -8.63
C LYS A 659 21.87 21.91 -9.02
N ALA A 660 21.50 21.90 -10.29
CA ALA A 660 20.24 22.49 -10.75
C ALA A 660 19.03 21.76 -10.18
N PHE A 661 19.03 20.42 -10.14
CA PHE A 661 17.94 19.66 -9.52
C PHE A 661 17.85 19.90 -8.01
N LEU A 662 18.99 19.89 -7.29
CA LEU A 662 19.06 20.19 -5.85
C LEU A 662 18.60 21.60 -5.48
N SER A 663 18.78 22.57 -6.38
CA SER A 663 18.37 23.96 -6.18
C SER A 663 17.00 24.27 -6.77
N SER A 664 16.40 23.34 -7.52
CA SER A 664 15.12 23.55 -8.17
C SER A 664 14.02 23.86 -7.15
N SER A 665 13.10 24.75 -7.53
CA SER A 665 11.94 25.07 -6.70
C SER A 665 11.07 23.84 -6.45
N GLU A 666 10.95 22.94 -7.44
CA GLU A 666 10.20 21.70 -7.34
C GLU A 666 10.77 20.75 -6.27
N TYR A 667 12.08 20.47 -6.31
CA TYR A 667 12.73 19.66 -5.28
C TYR A 667 12.68 20.33 -3.91
N ARG A 668 13.02 21.63 -3.84
CA ARG A 668 13.05 22.35 -2.56
C ARG A 668 11.65 22.50 -1.94
N ALA A 669 10.59 22.60 -2.74
CA ALA A 669 9.21 22.67 -2.26
C ALA A 669 8.78 21.43 -1.47
N ARG A 670 9.38 20.26 -1.72
CA ARG A 670 9.18 19.04 -0.90
C ARG A 670 9.57 19.25 0.57
N PHE A 671 10.37 20.29 0.87
CA PHE A 671 11.03 20.51 2.16
C PHE A 671 10.93 21.97 2.66
N CYS A 672 10.13 22.81 1.99
CA CYS A 672 9.85 24.21 2.34
C CYS A 672 8.38 24.35 2.78
N SER A 673 8.11 24.95 3.94
CA SER A 673 6.74 25.32 4.33
C SER A 673 6.27 26.56 3.55
N GLN A 674 5.07 26.49 2.95
CA GLN A 674 4.17 27.64 2.89
C GLN A 674 3.48 27.84 4.24
#